data_AF-A0A5E4D4R1-F1
#
_entry.id   AF-A0A5E4D4R1-F1
#
_cell.length_a   1.000
_cell.length_b   1.000
_cell.length_c   1.000
_cell.angle_alpha   90.00
_cell.angle_beta   90.00
_cell.angle_gamma   90.00
#
_symmetry.space_group_name_H-M   'P 1'
#
loop_
_entity.id
_entity.type
_entity.pdbx_description
1 polymer ?
#
loop_
_entity_poly.entity_id
_entity_poly.type
_entity_poly.pdbx_seq_one_letter_code
_entity_poly.pdbx_strand_id
1 'polypeptide(L)'
;MSWARPVDPIVGYRITVDPTTDGPTKEFTLAASTTETLLSDLIPEIEYVVTITSYDEVEESVPVIGQLTIQTGGPPKPGEKKPGKTEKQKCSVSAWTDLVFLVDGSWSVGRNNFKYILDFIAALVSAFDIGEEKTRVGVVQYSSDTRTEFNLNQYYQRDELLAAIKKIPYKGGNTMTGDAIDFLVKNTFTESAGARVGFPKVAIIITDGKSQDEVEIPARELRNIGVEVFSLGIKAADAKELKQIASTPSLNHVFNVANFDAIVDIQNEIISQVCSGVDEQLGELVSGEEVVEPPSNLVATEVSSKYIKLSWDPSPSAVTGYKVLLTPMAAGSRQHALSVGPQTTLLNVRDLSADMEYQISVSAMKGLTSSEAISIMEKTQPMKVQVECSRGVDIKADIVFLVDGSYSIGIANFVKVRAFLEVLAKSFEISPNRVQISLVQYSRDPHTEFTLKEFTRVEDIIKAINTFPYRGGSTNTGKAMTYVREKIFVPNKGSRSNVPKVMILITDGKSSDAFRDPAIKLRNSDVEIFAVGVKDAVRSELEAIASPPAETHVFTVEDFDAFQRISFELTQSICLRIEQELAAIKKKAYVPPKNISFSEVTSYSFKTNWSPAGENVFSYHITYKEATGDNEITVVEPASSTSVVLNNLKPETLYLVNVTAEYEDGFSIPTVGEETTEEVKGAPRNLKVTDETTDSFKITWSQAPGRVLRYRIIYRPVTGGESKEVTTPANQRRRTLENLTPDTKYEVSVIPEYFSGPGTPLTGNAATEEVRGNPRDLRVSDATTSTMKLSWSGAPGKVKHYLVTYTPVAGGETQEVTVRGDTTNTMLRRLKQGTQYALSVTALYASGAGDALFGEGTTLEERGSPQDLVIKDITDTSVGAYWTSAPGMVRGYRVSWKSLYDDVEAGEKNLPGDAIHTVIENLQPETKYKISVFATYSSGEGEPLTGDATTELSQDSKTLKVDEETENTMRVTWKPAPGKVVNYRVVYRPQGGGRQMVAKVPATVTSTVLKRLQPQTTYDITVLPVYKTGEGKLRQGSGTTASRFKSPRNLKTSDPTMSSFRVTWEPAPGEVKGYKVTFHPTGDDRKLGELVVGPYDNTVVLEELR
;
A
#
# COMPACT_ATOMS: atom_id res chain seq x y z
N MET A 1 38.79 31.32 -22.33
CA MET A 1 37.91 32.04 -23.27
C MET A 1 38.32 31.67 -24.68
N SER A 2 37.37 31.41 -25.58
CA SER A 2 37.64 31.06 -26.98
C SER A 2 36.58 31.68 -27.90
N TRP A 3 36.96 32.02 -29.13
CA TRP A 3 36.09 32.64 -30.13
C TRP A 3 36.44 32.14 -31.53
N ALA A 4 35.47 32.26 -32.44
CA ALA A 4 35.70 32.01 -33.86
C ALA A 4 36.36 33.22 -34.52
N ARG A 5 37.30 32.97 -35.43
CA ARG A 5 37.94 34.04 -36.20
C ARG A 5 36.92 34.70 -37.15
N PRO A 6 36.81 36.03 -37.21
CA PRO A 6 35.95 36.72 -38.16
C PRO A 6 36.46 36.49 -39.59
N VAL A 7 35.52 36.54 -40.54
CA VAL A 7 35.80 36.29 -41.96
C VAL A 7 36.58 37.46 -42.58
N ASP A 8 36.41 38.66 -42.03
CA ASP A 8 37.07 39.88 -42.47
C ASP A 8 38.51 40.00 -41.94
N PRO A 9 39.44 40.59 -42.72
CA PRO A 9 40.83 40.76 -42.30
C PRO A 9 40.95 41.80 -41.18
N ILE A 10 41.45 41.35 -40.01
CA ILE A 10 41.65 42.18 -38.80
C ILE A 10 43.14 42.26 -38.43
N VAL A 11 43.51 43.26 -37.65
CA VAL A 11 44.87 43.42 -37.07
C VAL A 11 45.00 42.65 -35.76
N GLY A 12 43.94 42.62 -34.95
CA GLY A 12 43.94 41.94 -33.67
C GLY A 12 42.62 42.01 -32.94
N TYR A 13 42.62 41.52 -31.70
CA TYR A 13 41.51 41.62 -30.77
C TYR A 13 41.92 42.40 -29.54
N ARG A 14 41.00 43.15 -28.95
CA ARG A 14 41.13 43.83 -27.66
C ARG A 14 40.15 43.18 -26.70
N ILE A 15 40.64 42.79 -25.53
CA ILE A 15 39.84 42.15 -24.48
C ILE A 15 39.89 43.03 -23.22
N THR A 16 38.72 43.43 -22.73
CA THR A 16 38.56 44.04 -21.40
C THR A 16 37.91 43.05 -20.44
N VAL A 17 38.35 43.05 -19.18
CA VAL A 17 37.81 42.24 -18.10
C VAL A 17 37.51 43.18 -16.93
N ASP A 18 36.23 43.45 -16.73
CA ASP A 18 35.68 44.43 -15.80
C ASP A 18 34.96 43.71 -14.64
N PRO A 19 35.39 43.85 -13.37
CA PRO A 19 34.61 43.34 -12.26
C PRO A 19 33.31 44.15 -12.12
N THR A 20 32.20 43.47 -11.80
CA THR A 20 30.89 44.09 -11.53
C THR A 20 30.82 44.80 -10.16
N THR A 21 31.88 44.69 -9.37
CA THR A 21 32.13 45.38 -8.09
C THR A 21 33.31 46.34 -8.26
N ASP A 22 33.52 47.30 -7.34
CA ASP A 22 34.61 48.29 -7.45
C ASP A 22 35.99 47.60 -7.44
N GLY A 23 36.65 47.55 -8.60
CA GLY A 23 37.95 46.91 -8.80
C GLY A 23 38.60 47.29 -10.13
N PRO A 24 39.92 47.06 -10.31
CA PRO A 24 40.64 47.52 -11.50
C PRO A 24 40.28 46.70 -12.75
N THR A 25 39.83 47.39 -13.80
CA THR A 25 39.67 46.84 -15.17
C THR A 25 41.00 46.34 -15.71
N LYS A 26 41.01 45.13 -16.28
CA LYS A 26 42.18 44.58 -17.00
C LYS A 26 41.92 44.59 -18.50
N GLU A 27 42.81 45.18 -19.26
CA GLU A 27 42.73 45.24 -20.73
C GLU A 27 44.02 44.73 -21.38
N PHE A 28 43.89 43.92 -22.44
CA PHE A 28 45.03 43.47 -23.23
C PHE A 28 44.62 43.14 -24.67
N THR A 29 45.59 43.17 -25.59
CA THR A 29 45.40 42.90 -27.02
C THR A 29 46.04 41.58 -27.45
N LEU A 30 45.43 40.93 -28.44
CA LEU A 30 45.85 39.64 -28.99
C LEU A 30 45.97 39.70 -30.51
N ALA A 31 46.88 38.92 -31.08
CA ALA A 31 47.12 38.90 -32.52
C ALA A 31 45.91 38.35 -33.30
N ALA A 32 45.73 38.79 -34.56
CA ALA A 32 44.63 38.39 -35.46
C ALA A 32 44.46 36.87 -35.67
N SER A 33 45.52 36.08 -35.45
CA SER A 33 45.48 34.62 -35.56
C SER A 33 44.98 33.91 -34.30
N THR A 34 44.78 34.64 -33.19
CA THR A 34 44.41 34.08 -31.89
C THR A 34 42.92 33.78 -31.85
N THR A 35 42.54 32.59 -31.41
CA THR A 35 41.15 32.14 -31.27
C THR A 35 40.80 31.70 -29.85
N GLU A 36 41.77 31.74 -28.93
CA GLU A 36 41.59 31.42 -27.52
C GLU A 36 42.59 32.17 -26.62
N THR A 37 42.19 32.42 -25.37
CA THR A 37 43.05 33.00 -24.34
C THR A 37 42.66 32.53 -22.94
N LEU A 38 43.62 32.55 -22.02
CA LEU A 38 43.43 32.24 -20.60
C LEU A 38 43.34 33.53 -19.80
N LEU A 39 42.23 33.70 -19.07
CA LEU A 39 42.08 34.79 -18.10
C LEU A 39 42.60 34.30 -16.75
N SER A 40 43.56 35.03 -16.19
CA SER A 40 44.26 34.68 -14.94
C SER A 40 44.14 35.81 -13.91
N ASP A 41 44.43 35.49 -12.65
CA ASP A 41 44.36 36.41 -11.51
C ASP A 41 42.97 37.06 -11.33
N LEU A 42 41.92 36.24 -11.42
CA LEU A 42 40.53 36.60 -11.16
C LEU A 42 40.16 36.21 -9.73
N ILE A 43 39.35 37.03 -9.08
CA ILE A 43 38.95 36.85 -7.68
C ILE A 43 37.71 35.94 -7.66
N PRO A 44 37.69 34.86 -6.84
CA PRO A 44 36.52 33.99 -6.71
C PRO A 44 35.28 34.74 -6.21
N GLU A 45 34.10 34.27 -6.61
CA GLU A 45 32.78 34.81 -6.25
C GLU A 45 32.51 36.26 -6.70
N ILE A 46 33.39 36.84 -7.51
CA ILE A 46 33.17 38.12 -8.20
C ILE A 46 32.76 37.86 -9.64
N GLU A 47 31.66 38.47 -10.07
CA GLU A 47 31.21 38.43 -11.46
C GLU A 47 32.02 39.43 -12.30
N TYR A 48 32.58 38.96 -13.41
CA TYR A 48 33.35 39.75 -14.36
C TYR A 48 32.61 39.86 -15.70
N VAL A 49 32.55 41.07 -16.23
CA VAL A 49 32.13 41.36 -17.60
C VAL A 49 33.37 41.35 -18.48
N VAL A 50 33.43 40.41 -19.42
CA VAL A 50 34.51 40.28 -20.38
C VAL A 50 34.02 40.75 -21.74
N THR A 51 34.68 41.76 -22.30
CA THR A 51 34.36 42.29 -23.62
C THR A 51 35.48 41.94 -24.59
N ILE A 52 35.14 41.44 -25.78
CA ILE A 52 36.09 41.29 -26.89
C ILE A 52 35.64 42.12 -28.09
N THR A 53 36.54 42.95 -28.61
CA THR A 53 36.39 43.66 -29.89
C THR A 53 37.50 43.20 -30.83
N SER A 54 37.16 43.01 -32.10
CA SER A 54 38.17 42.87 -33.16
C SER A 54 38.38 44.23 -33.81
N TYR A 55 39.59 44.54 -34.27
CA TYR A 55 39.86 45.85 -34.88
C TYR A 55 40.75 45.73 -36.11
N ASP A 56 40.53 46.64 -37.07
CA ASP A 56 41.50 46.96 -38.11
C ASP A 56 42.22 48.28 -37.76
N GLU A 57 43.17 48.74 -38.56
CA GLU A 57 43.98 49.94 -38.23
C GLU A 57 43.15 51.24 -38.06
N VAL A 58 41.85 51.24 -38.39
CA VAL A 58 40.99 52.44 -38.44
C VAL A 58 39.69 52.28 -37.63
N GLU A 59 39.09 51.08 -37.53
CA GLU A 59 37.80 50.84 -36.86
C GLU A 59 37.80 49.60 -35.93
N GLU A 60 37.03 49.67 -34.84
CA GLU A 60 36.75 48.52 -33.96
C GLU A 60 35.36 47.94 -34.24
N SER A 61 35.23 46.61 -34.19
CA SER A 61 33.96 45.92 -34.34
C SER A 61 33.04 46.18 -33.14
N VAL A 62 31.75 45.95 -33.31
CA VAL A 62 30.82 45.89 -32.17
C VAL A 62 31.32 44.89 -31.12
N PRO A 63 31.35 45.27 -29.83
CA PRO A 63 31.86 44.43 -28.76
C PRO A 63 30.97 43.22 -28.53
N VAL A 64 31.60 42.06 -28.39
CA VAL A 64 30.94 40.84 -27.89
C VAL A 64 31.23 40.73 -26.41
N ILE A 65 30.18 40.65 -25.60
CA ILE A 65 30.26 40.69 -24.14
C ILE A 65 29.87 39.31 -23.58
N GLY A 66 30.65 38.79 -22.64
CA GLY A 66 30.35 37.60 -21.86
C GLY A 66 30.54 37.86 -20.37
N GLN A 67 29.81 37.14 -19.52
CA GLN A 67 29.94 37.25 -18.06
C GLN A 67 30.47 35.94 -17.48
N LEU A 68 31.32 36.02 -16.45
CA LEU A 68 31.84 34.84 -15.75
C LEU A 68 32.06 35.10 -14.26
N THR A 69 31.89 34.05 -13.44
CA THR A 69 32.18 34.05 -11.99
C THR A 69 32.95 32.77 -11.66
N ILE A 70 34.05 32.86 -10.90
CA ILE A 70 34.83 31.68 -10.49
C ILE A 70 34.32 31.20 -9.12
N GLN A 71 33.81 29.96 -9.04
CA GLN A 71 33.44 29.35 -7.75
C GLN A 71 34.63 28.64 -7.09
N THR A 72 34.81 28.82 -5.78
CA THR A 72 35.89 28.19 -4.99
C THR A 72 35.63 26.71 -4.74
N GLY A 73 36.06 25.88 -5.70
CA GLY A 73 36.15 24.42 -5.56
C GLY A 73 37.27 23.89 -6.46
N GLY A 74 38.42 23.57 -5.87
CA GLY A 74 39.61 23.16 -6.64
C GLY A 74 39.41 21.84 -7.41
N PRO A 75 40.11 21.65 -8.55
CA PRO A 75 40.03 20.40 -9.31
C PRO A 75 40.79 19.27 -8.59
N PRO A 76 40.25 18.05 -8.51
CA PRO A 76 41.02 16.90 -8.08
C PRO A 76 42.07 16.56 -9.16
N LYS A 77 43.31 16.33 -8.73
CA LYS A 77 44.46 15.97 -9.58
C LYS A 77 44.14 14.76 -10.50
N PRO A 78 44.71 14.69 -11.72
CA PRO A 78 44.47 13.61 -12.66
C PRO A 78 45.23 12.35 -12.23
N GLY A 79 44.56 11.49 -11.46
CA GLY A 79 44.95 10.10 -11.24
C GLY A 79 44.13 9.19 -12.15
N GLU A 80 44.84 8.46 -13.01
CA GLU A 80 44.41 7.41 -13.95
C GLU A 80 43.02 6.78 -13.67
N LYS A 81 42.03 7.08 -14.52
CA LYS A 81 40.78 6.32 -14.57
C LYS A 81 40.84 5.27 -15.69
N LYS A 82 40.89 4.00 -15.28
CA LYS A 82 40.36 2.87 -16.07
C LYS A 82 38.84 3.07 -16.30
N PRO A 83 38.27 2.59 -17.42
CA PRO A 83 36.89 2.86 -17.78
C PRO A 83 35.93 2.06 -16.89
N GLY A 84 35.25 2.76 -15.98
CA GLY A 84 34.25 2.20 -15.07
C GLY A 84 32.98 3.04 -15.06
N LYS A 85 31.94 2.50 -15.70
CA LYS A 85 30.49 2.80 -15.65
C LYS A 85 30.02 4.11 -15.02
N THR A 86 29.32 4.91 -15.83
CA THR A 86 28.48 6.05 -15.43
C THR A 86 27.36 5.58 -14.48
N GLU A 87 27.44 5.95 -13.20
CA GLU A 87 26.30 5.82 -12.28
C GLU A 87 25.27 6.92 -12.59
N LYS A 88 24.04 6.50 -12.88
CA LYS A 88 22.89 7.40 -13.10
C LYS A 88 22.39 7.88 -11.74
N GLN A 89 22.42 9.19 -11.50
CA GLN A 89 21.86 9.80 -10.31
C GLN A 89 20.36 9.50 -10.23
N LYS A 90 19.89 8.98 -9.09
CA LYS A 90 18.48 8.70 -8.80
C LYS A 90 18.00 9.66 -7.73
N CYS A 91 16.76 10.14 -7.83
CA CYS A 91 16.12 10.84 -6.71
C CYS A 91 16.03 9.91 -5.50
N SER A 92 15.88 10.48 -4.30
CA SER A 92 15.53 9.76 -3.08
C SER A 92 14.31 8.84 -3.35
N VAL A 93 14.28 7.65 -2.73
CA VAL A 93 13.20 6.65 -2.94
C VAL A 93 11.83 7.16 -2.41
N SER A 94 11.79 8.37 -1.86
CA SER A 94 10.64 9.08 -1.29
C SER A 94 9.97 10.09 -2.22
N ALA A 95 10.57 10.48 -3.36
CA ALA A 95 9.99 11.49 -4.25
C ALA A 95 8.72 10.97 -4.97
N TRP A 96 7.54 11.22 -4.39
CA TRP A 96 6.23 10.94 -4.98
C TRP A 96 5.60 12.26 -5.42
N THR A 97 5.44 12.47 -6.72
CA THR A 97 4.95 13.74 -7.28
C THR A 97 4.05 13.53 -8.50
N ASP A 98 3.24 14.53 -8.82
CA ASP A 98 2.57 14.66 -10.11
C ASP A 98 3.43 15.56 -11.02
N LEU A 99 4.20 14.93 -11.92
CA LEU A 99 5.17 15.60 -12.79
C LEU A 99 4.59 15.80 -14.20
N VAL A 100 4.44 17.04 -14.62
CA VAL A 100 3.93 17.39 -15.96
C VAL A 100 5.00 18.11 -16.77
N PHE A 101 5.19 17.68 -18.02
CA PHE A 101 6.00 18.41 -18.99
C PHE A 101 5.11 19.20 -19.94
N LEU A 102 5.38 20.50 -20.07
CA LEU A 102 4.81 21.35 -21.10
C LEU A 102 5.87 21.64 -22.15
N VAL A 103 5.66 21.10 -23.35
CA VAL A 103 6.71 21.00 -24.37
C VAL A 103 6.36 21.82 -25.59
N ASP A 104 7.22 22.77 -25.92
CA ASP A 104 7.13 23.55 -27.15
C ASP A 104 7.39 22.66 -28.37
N GLY A 105 6.37 22.57 -29.23
CA GLY A 105 6.40 21.86 -30.50
C GLY A 105 6.37 22.79 -31.71
N SER A 106 6.65 24.08 -31.55
CA SER A 106 6.61 25.11 -32.60
C SER A 106 7.64 24.90 -33.73
N TRP A 107 7.50 25.69 -34.80
CA TRP A 107 8.39 25.59 -35.97
C TRP A 107 9.86 25.98 -35.67
N SER A 108 10.12 26.85 -34.69
CA SER A 108 11.47 27.27 -34.31
C SER A 108 12.29 26.13 -33.72
N VAL A 109 11.62 25.24 -32.97
CA VAL A 109 12.25 24.04 -32.40
C VAL A 109 12.80 23.16 -33.51
N GLY A 110 11.95 22.77 -34.46
CA GLY A 110 12.34 21.95 -35.61
C GLY A 110 12.38 20.44 -35.31
N ARG A 111 11.97 19.63 -36.30
CA ARG A 111 11.73 18.18 -36.15
C ARG A 111 12.93 17.38 -35.66
N ASN A 112 14.13 17.71 -36.11
CA ASN A 112 15.36 17.01 -35.72
C ASN A 112 15.75 17.33 -34.27
N ASN A 113 15.45 18.54 -33.81
CA ASN A 113 15.80 19.00 -32.47
C ASN A 113 14.82 18.51 -31.42
N PHE A 114 13.55 18.32 -31.80
CA PHE A 114 12.49 17.80 -30.92
C PHE A 114 12.88 16.47 -30.26
N LYS A 115 13.70 15.66 -30.93
CA LYS A 115 14.23 14.41 -30.37
C LYS A 115 15.06 14.63 -29.10
N TYR A 116 15.87 15.70 -29.02
CA TYR A 116 16.66 15.99 -27.82
C TYR A 116 15.77 16.27 -26.61
N ILE A 117 14.63 16.94 -26.83
CA ILE A 117 13.64 17.17 -25.78
C ILE A 117 13.04 15.85 -25.28
N LEU A 118 12.66 14.95 -26.20
CA LEU A 118 12.11 13.63 -25.81
C LEU A 118 13.14 12.78 -25.06
N ASP A 119 14.41 12.81 -25.48
CA ASP A 119 15.50 12.10 -24.81
C ASP A 119 15.77 12.68 -23.40
N PHE A 120 15.67 14.01 -23.25
CA PHE A 120 15.74 14.69 -21.95
C PHE A 120 14.59 14.28 -21.01
N ILE A 121 13.35 14.32 -21.48
CA ILE A 121 12.17 13.91 -20.70
C ILE A 121 12.33 12.45 -20.25
N ALA A 122 12.73 11.55 -21.16
CA ALA A 122 12.92 10.13 -20.84
C ALA A 122 13.99 9.89 -19.77
N ALA A 123 15.04 10.71 -19.76
CA ALA A 123 16.11 10.62 -18.78
C ALA A 123 15.72 11.24 -17.42
N LEU A 124 14.95 12.33 -17.40
CA LEU A 124 14.45 12.92 -16.16
C LEU A 124 13.42 12.00 -15.48
N VAL A 125 12.43 11.52 -16.24
CA VAL A 125 11.46 10.51 -15.77
C VAL A 125 12.18 9.25 -15.28
N SER A 126 13.34 8.94 -15.85
CA SER A 126 14.15 7.80 -15.43
C SER A 126 14.74 7.94 -14.03
N ALA A 127 14.81 9.15 -13.45
CA ALA A 127 15.29 9.37 -12.10
C ALA A 127 14.22 9.07 -11.02
N PHE A 128 12.94 8.99 -11.40
CA PHE A 128 11.81 8.78 -10.49
C PHE A 128 11.31 7.32 -10.47
N ASP A 129 10.61 6.96 -9.39
CA ASP A 129 9.89 5.70 -9.23
C ASP A 129 8.44 5.87 -9.70
N ILE A 130 8.11 5.28 -10.85
CA ILE A 130 6.84 5.47 -11.55
C ILE A 130 5.81 4.47 -11.03
N GLY A 131 4.60 4.94 -10.71
CA GLY A 131 3.52 4.08 -10.23
C GLY A 131 2.28 4.86 -9.83
N GLU A 132 1.15 4.16 -9.70
CA GLU A 132 -0.15 4.75 -9.35
C GLU A 132 -0.12 5.48 -8.00
N GLU A 133 0.55 4.91 -7.01
CA GLU A 133 0.74 5.47 -5.66
C GLU A 133 2.10 6.20 -5.51
N LYS A 134 2.85 6.37 -6.61
CA LYS A 134 4.23 6.94 -6.60
C LYS A 134 4.31 8.20 -7.45
N THR A 135 5.29 8.34 -8.35
CA THR A 135 5.33 9.45 -9.31
C THR A 135 4.44 9.15 -10.51
N ARG A 136 3.56 10.11 -10.85
CA ARG A 136 2.69 10.10 -12.03
C ARG A 136 3.22 11.13 -13.03
N VAL A 137 3.20 10.80 -14.33
CA VAL A 137 3.78 11.67 -15.36
C VAL A 137 2.76 11.99 -16.44
N GLY A 138 2.60 13.27 -16.74
CA GLY A 138 1.81 13.79 -17.85
C GLY A 138 2.68 14.56 -18.84
N VAL A 139 2.30 14.54 -20.12
CA VAL A 139 2.99 15.35 -21.15
C VAL A 139 1.96 16.09 -21.98
N VAL A 140 2.13 17.40 -22.06
CA VAL A 140 1.35 18.33 -22.87
C VAL A 140 2.28 18.99 -23.87
N GLN A 141 1.89 18.99 -25.14
CA GLN A 141 2.63 19.64 -26.22
C GLN A 141 1.85 20.86 -26.71
N TYR A 142 2.53 21.98 -26.96
CA TYR A 142 1.89 23.21 -27.45
C TYR A 142 2.60 23.80 -28.67
N SER A 143 1.85 24.54 -29.47
CA SER A 143 2.39 25.44 -30.50
C SER A 143 1.43 26.63 -30.71
N SER A 144 0.67 26.64 -31.80
CA SER A 144 -0.46 27.57 -31.99
C SER A 144 -1.68 27.17 -31.14
N ASP A 145 -1.75 25.91 -30.72
CA ASP A 145 -2.79 25.30 -29.91
C ASP A 145 -2.17 24.25 -28.97
N THR A 146 -2.86 23.94 -27.88
CA THR A 146 -2.36 23.03 -26.84
C THR A 146 -2.98 21.63 -26.97
N ARG A 147 -2.17 20.57 -26.84
CA ARG A 147 -2.60 19.17 -26.92
C ARG A 147 -2.00 18.32 -25.81
N THR A 148 -2.85 17.61 -25.07
CA THR A 148 -2.42 16.54 -24.17
C THR A 148 -1.95 15.33 -24.97
N GLU A 149 -0.71 14.89 -24.78
CA GLU A 149 -0.22 13.61 -25.33
C GLU A 149 -0.69 12.43 -24.48
N PHE A 150 -0.60 12.58 -23.16
CA PHE A 150 -1.18 11.68 -22.17
C PHE A 150 -1.28 12.34 -20.79
N ASN A 151 -2.29 11.91 -20.02
CA ASN A 151 -2.60 12.41 -18.68
C ASN A 151 -1.82 11.66 -17.57
N LEU A 152 -1.83 12.21 -16.35
CA LEU A 152 -1.15 11.66 -15.18
C LEU A 152 -1.65 10.26 -14.78
N ASN A 153 -2.91 9.93 -15.08
CA ASN A 153 -3.54 8.66 -14.77
C ASN A 153 -3.45 7.59 -15.89
N GLN A 154 -2.63 7.82 -16.92
CA GLN A 154 -2.61 6.94 -18.10
C GLN A 154 -1.53 5.85 -18.07
N TYR A 155 -0.32 6.15 -17.61
CA TYR A 155 0.81 5.20 -17.60
C TYR A 155 1.41 5.09 -16.21
N TYR A 156 1.23 3.94 -15.56
CA TYR A 156 1.79 3.64 -14.23
C TYR A 156 3.01 2.72 -14.29
N GLN A 157 3.34 2.17 -15.46
CA GLN A 157 4.51 1.33 -15.66
C GLN A 157 5.60 2.11 -16.39
N ARG A 158 6.81 2.07 -15.84
CA ARG A 158 7.95 2.84 -16.35
C ARG A 158 8.26 2.54 -17.82
N ASP A 159 8.29 1.27 -18.21
CA ASP A 159 8.64 0.88 -19.58
C ASP A 159 7.59 1.32 -20.61
N GLU A 160 6.30 1.30 -20.22
CA GLU A 160 5.20 1.78 -21.04
C GLU A 160 5.24 3.30 -21.20
N LEU A 161 5.49 4.03 -20.11
CA LEU A 161 5.66 5.48 -20.12
C LEU A 161 6.83 5.90 -21.01
N LEU A 162 8.00 5.25 -20.91
CA LEU A 162 9.16 5.54 -21.75
C LEU A 162 8.90 5.24 -23.24
N ALA A 163 8.11 4.20 -23.53
CA ALA A 163 7.70 3.89 -24.89
C ALA A 163 6.69 4.92 -25.44
N ALA A 164 5.83 5.48 -24.60
CA ALA A 164 4.89 6.53 -24.97
C ALA A 164 5.61 7.86 -25.27
N ILE A 165 6.55 8.28 -24.42
CA ILE A 165 7.35 9.50 -24.62
C ILE A 165 8.07 9.49 -25.97
N LYS A 166 8.70 8.37 -26.33
CA LYS A 166 9.44 8.23 -27.60
C LYS A 166 8.55 8.28 -28.86
N LYS A 167 7.24 8.12 -28.72
CA LYS A 167 6.28 8.11 -29.83
C LYS A 167 5.57 9.46 -30.04
N ILE A 168 5.82 10.44 -29.18
CA ILE A 168 5.20 11.78 -29.29
C ILE A 168 5.61 12.41 -30.63
N PRO A 169 4.64 12.76 -31.51
CA PRO A 169 4.96 13.37 -32.79
C PRO A 169 5.29 14.86 -32.63
N TYR A 170 6.14 15.36 -33.53
CA TYR A 170 6.41 16.80 -33.65
C TYR A 170 5.20 17.51 -34.30
N LYS A 171 4.78 18.65 -33.71
CA LYS A 171 3.53 19.35 -34.07
C LYS A 171 3.72 20.44 -35.15
N GLY A 172 4.64 21.38 -34.95
CA GLY A 172 4.77 22.61 -35.74
C GLY A 172 3.70 23.66 -35.42
N GLY A 173 4.00 24.94 -35.63
CA GLY A 173 3.10 26.08 -35.36
C GLY A 173 3.82 27.27 -34.73
N ASN A 174 3.04 28.21 -34.19
CA ASN A 174 3.53 29.36 -33.42
C ASN A 174 3.87 28.95 -31.97
N THR A 175 4.20 29.92 -31.11
CA THR A 175 4.57 29.71 -29.69
C THR A 175 3.62 30.50 -28.79
N MET A 176 2.53 29.85 -28.36
CA MET A 176 1.51 30.42 -27.44
C MET A 176 1.70 29.85 -26.02
N THR A 177 2.79 30.25 -25.35
CA THR A 177 3.18 29.70 -24.04
C THR A 177 2.19 30.08 -22.93
N GLY A 178 1.59 31.27 -22.97
CA GLY A 178 0.63 31.72 -21.96
C GLY A 178 -0.65 30.88 -21.95
N ASP A 179 -1.27 30.71 -23.11
CA ASP A 179 -2.42 29.83 -23.33
C ASP A 179 -2.12 28.37 -22.92
N ALA A 180 -0.91 27.90 -23.23
CA ALA A 180 -0.47 26.56 -22.88
C ALA A 180 -0.32 26.34 -21.37
N ILE A 181 0.13 27.36 -20.63
CA ILE A 181 0.20 27.35 -19.16
C ILE A 181 -1.21 27.37 -18.56
N ASP A 182 -2.10 28.22 -19.07
CA ASP A 182 -3.51 28.27 -18.64
C ASP A 182 -4.23 26.92 -18.88
N PHE A 183 -3.89 26.24 -19.98
CA PHE A 183 -4.38 24.90 -20.25
C PHE A 183 -3.95 23.87 -19.19
N LEU A 184 -2.74 23.98 -18.63
CA LEU A 184 -2.29 23.09 -17.55
C LEU A 184 -3.20 23.23 -16.32
N VAL A 185 -3.54 24.46 -15.93
CA VAL A 185 -4.42 24.76 -14.80
C VAL A 185 -5.81 24.18 -15.03
N LYS A 186 -6.40 24.43 -16.20
CA LYS A 186 -7.80 24.08 -16.48
C LYS A 186 -8.03 22.62 -16.80
N ASN A 187 -7.03 21.92 -17.35
CA ASN A 187 -7.24 20.58 -17.93
C ASN A 187 -6.27 19.53 -17.39
N THR A 188 -5.03 19.89 -17.03
CA THR A 188 -3.99 18.88 -16.72
C THR A 188 -3.84 18.63 -15.22
N PHE A 189 -3.76 19.69 -14.42
CA PHE A 189 -3.70 19.59 -12.96
C PHE A 189 -5.09 19.49 -12.32
N THR A 190 -5.95 18.65 -12.91
CA THR A 190 -7.29 18.34 -12.42
C THR A 190 -7.38 16.90 -11.92
N GLU A 191 -8.28 16.62 -10.97
CA GLU A 191 -8.47 15.25 -10.46
C GLU A 191 -8.88 14.27 -11.56
N SER A 192 -9.71 14.72 -12.52
CA SER A 192 -10.13 13.91 -13.67
C SER A 192 -8.99 13.55 -14.61
N ALA A 193 -7.96 14.39 -14.71
CA ALA A 193 -6.71 14.12 -15.44
C ALA A 193 -5.66 13.35 -14.60
N GLY A 194 -5.98 12.99 -13.36
CA GLY A 194 -5.14 12.14 -12.51
C GLY A 194 -4.25 12.88 -11.52
N ALA A 195 -4.37 14.20 -11.41
CA ALA A 195 -3.68 14.99 -10.40
C ALA A 195 -4.27 14.71 -9.00
N ARG A 196 -3.42 14.44 -8.02
CA ARG A 196 -3.81 14.08 -6.65
C ARG A 196 -3.91 15.33 -5.79
N VAL A 197 -5.00 15.46 -5.03
CA VAL A 197 -5.17 16.54 -4.06
C VAL A 197 -4.19 16.36 -2.90
N GLY A 198 -3.50 17.42 -2.48
CA GLY A 198 -2.52 17.35 -1.39
C GLY A 198 -1.30 16.48 -1.70
N PHE A 199 -0.86 16.44 -2.96
CA PHE A 199 0.40 15.82 -3.38
C PHE A 199 1.30 16.86 -4.04
N PRO A 200 2.64 16.70 -3.99
CA PRO A 200 3.56 17.57 -4.72
C PRO A 200 3.22 17.62 -6.21
N LYS A 201 3.24 18.82 -6.80
CA LYS A 201 2.96 19.03 -8.22
C LYS A 201 4.10 19.80 -8.84
N VAL A 202 4.64 19.28 -9.94
CA VAL A 202 5.75 19.90 -10.65
C VAL A 202 5.40 20.07 -12.12
N ALA A 203 5.67 21.24 -12.67
CA ALA A 203 5.61 21.51 -14.10
C ALA A 203 7.00 21.87 -14.64
N ILE A 204 7.43 21.20 -15.71
CA ILE A 204 8.65 21.53 -16.45
C ILE A 204 8.25 22.09 -17.81
N ILE A 205 8.48 23.39 -18.01
CA ILE A 205 8.11 24.13 -19.22
C ILE A 205 9.35 24.31 -20.09
N ILE A 206 9.30 23.79 -21.32
CA ILE A 206 10.44 23.77 -22.25
C ILE A 206 10.07 24.59 -23.48
N THR A 207 10.85 25.64 -23.80
CA THR A 207 10.63 26.51 -24.97
C THR A 207 11.94 26.96 -25.61
N ASP A 208 11.92 27.25 -26.92
CA ASP A 208 13.08 27.74 -27.67
C ASP A 208 12.97 29.19 -28.16
N GLY A 209 11.91 29.90 -27.76
CA GLY A 209 11.60 31.23 -28.23
C GLY A 209 10.73 32.04 -27.28
N LYS A 210 10.52 33.31 -27.65
CA LYS A 210 9.63 34.23 -26.93
C LYS A 210 8.17 33.92 -27.24
N SER A 211 7.30 33.93 -26.22
CA SER A 211 5.87 33.73 -26.45
C SER A 211 5.24 34.90 -27.21
N GLN A 212 4.16 34.59 -27.95
CA GLN A 212 3.35 35.56 -28.68
C GLN A 212 2.16 36.10 -27.86
N ASP A 213 1.98 35.60 -26.63
CA ASP A 213 0.97 36.00 -25.65
C ASP A 213 1.58 36.25 -24.26
N GLU A 214 0.78 36.83 -23.35
CA GLU A 214 1.22 37.17 -21.99
C GLU A 214 1.30 35.92 -21.11
N VAL A 215 2.46 35.69 -20.49
CA VAL A 215 2.73 34.49 -19.69
C VAL A 215 2.62 34.71 -18.17
N GLU A 216 2.71 35.95 -17.70
CA GLU A 216 2.83 36.25 -16.26
C GLU A 216 1.58 35.85 -15.47
N ILE A 217 0.39 36.17 -15.99
CA ILE A 217 -0.88 35.88 -15.32
C ILE A 217 -1.12 34.36 -15.27
N PRO A 218 -1.08 33.61 -16.40
CA PRO A 218 -1.22 32.15 -16.37
C PRO A 218 -0.20 31.46 -15.48
N ALA A 219 1.06 31.90 -15.50
CA ALA A 219 2.11 31.30 -14.69
C ALA A 219 1.90 31.56 -13.19
N ARG A 220 1.40 32.74 -12.82
CA ARG A 220 1.01 33.03 -11.43
C ARG A 220 -0.15 32.13 -11.00
N GLU A 221 -1.17 31.94 -11.83
CA GLU A 221 -2.29 31.04 -11.51
C GLU A 221 -1.83 29.59 -11.35
N LEU A 222 -0.93 29.12 -12.21
CA LEU A 222 -0.33 27.79 -12.10
C LEU A 222 0.44 27.62 -10.78
N ARG A 223 1.23 28.61 -10.36
CA ARG A 223 1.92 28.58 -9.07
C ARG A 223 0.97 28.65 -7.88
N ASN A 224 -0.10 29.45 -7.98
CA ASN A 224 -1.09 29.62 -6.91
C ASN A 224 -1.88 28.34 -6.59
N ILE A 225 -1.97 27.39 -7.53
CA ILE A 225 -2.55 26.05 -7.27
C ILE A 225 -1.54 25.05 -6.68
N GLY A 226 -0.38 25.53 -6.23
CA GLY A 226 0.65 24.74 -5.56
C GLY A 226 1.55 23.96 -6.51
N VAL A 227 1.66 24.37 -7.78
CA VAL A 227 2.57 23.74 -8.76
C VAL A 227 3.92 24.45 -8.72
N GLU A 228 4.99 23.69 -8.50
CA GLU A 228 6.36 24.16 -8.63
C GLU A 228 6.78 24.12 -10.10
N VAL A 229 7.20 25.27 -10.62
CA VAL A 229 7.41 25.49 -12.06
C VAL A 229 8.90 25.67 -12.35
N PHE A 230 9.45 24.78 -13.17
CA PHE A 230 10.78 24.86 -13.73
C PHE A 230 10.70 25.26 -15.20
N SER A 231 11.49 26.23 -15.63
CA SER A 231 11.56 26.67 -17.03
C SER A 231 12.91 26.33 -17.66
N LEU A 232 12.88 25.72 -18.84
CA LEU A 232 14.03 25.38 -19.65
C LEU A 232 13.95 26.12 -20.98
N GLY A 233 14.75 27.18 -21.09
CA GLY A 233 15.00 27.92 -22.32
C GLY A 233 16.06 27.23 -23.18
N ILE A 234 15.85 27.21 -24.48
CA ILE A 234 16.82 26.69 -25.46
C ILE A 234 17.10 27.79 -26.49
N LYS A 235 18.36 27.91 -26.93
CA LYS A 235 18.83 28.96 -27.86
C LYS A 235 18.60 30.38 -27.33
N ALA A 236 17.69 31.12 -27.96
CA ALA A 236 17.44 32.54 -27.73
C ALA A 236 16.13 32.78 -26.99
N ALA A 237 15.69 31.81 -26.18
CA ALA A 237 14.54 31.96 -25.30
C ALA A 237 14.70 33.19 -24.39
N ASP A 238 13.61 33.94 -24.21
CA ASP A 238 13.64 35.21 -23.48
C ASP A 238 13.81 34.95 -21.98
N ALA A 239 14.98 35.28 -21.44
CA ALA A 239 15.30 35.03 -20.04
C ALA A 239 14.41 35.80 -19.05
N LYS A 240 13.79 36.91 -19.47
CA LYS A 240 12.85 37.67 -18.63
C LYS A 240 11.52 36.94 -18.56
N GLU A 241 11.05 36.41 -19.69
CA GLU A 241 9.83 35.60 -19.78
C GLU A 241 9.95 34.29 -18.98
N LEU A 242 11.07 33.58 -19.12
CA LEU A 242 11.33 32.35 -18.37
C LEU A 242 11.33 32.56 -16.85
N LYS A 243 11.79 33.73 -16.39
CA LYS A 243 11.74 34.16 -14.97
C LYS A 243 10.32 34.50 -14.51
N GLN A 244 9.46 35.02 -15.38
CA GLN A 244 8.04 35.26 -15.06
C GLN A 244 7.26 33.93 -14.97
N ILE A 245 7.70 32.90 -15.69
CA ILE A 245 7.09 31.58 -15.72
C ILE A 245 7.50 30.72 -14.52
N ALA A 246 8.80 30.66 -14.23
CA ALA A 246 9.36 29.80 -13.20
C ALA A 246 8.96 30.21 -11.77
N SER A 247 9.14 29.27 -10.84
CA SER A 247 9.02 29.52 -9.39
C SER A 247 10.27 30.24 -8.85
N THR A 248 10.13 30.81 -7.65
CA THR A 248 11.22 31.54 -6.97
C THR A 248 11.93 30.65 -5.95
N PRO A 249 13.26 30.77 -5.76
CA PRO A 249 14.17 31.68 -6.45
C PRO A 249 14.49 31.23 -7.88
N SER A 250 14.60 32.18 -8.81
CA SER A 250 14.84 31.89 -10.23
C SER A 250 16.17 31.17 -10.51
N LEU A 251 17.16 31.31 -9.62
CA LEU A 251 18.46 30.63 -9.70
C LEU A 251 18.34 29.10 -9.75
N ASN A 252 17.30 28.54 -9.10
CA ASN A 252 17.11 27.08 -9.02
C ASN A 252 16.05 26.56 -10.02
N HIS A 253 15.31 27.46 -10.67
CA HIS A 253 14.12 27.12 -11.45
C HIS A 253 14.18 27.55 -12.92
N VAL A 254 15.15 28.39 -13.30
CA VAL A 254 15.33 28.86 -14.67
C VAL A 254 16.64 28.31 -15.22
N PHE A 255 16.54 27.48 -16.26
CA PHE A 255 17.68 26.92 -16.96
C PHE A 255 17.68 27.42 -18.40
N ASN A 256 18.85 27.72 -18.93
CA ASN A 256 18.99 28.13 -20.32
C ASN A 256 20.18 27.42 -20.96
N VAL A 257 20.00 26.89 -22.17
CA VAL A 257 21.06 26.23 -22.94
C VAL A 257 21.22 26.88 -24.30
N ALA A 258 22.46 26.97 -24.78
CA ALA A 258 22.78 27.61 -26.05
C ALA A 258 22.19 26.86 -27.27
N ASN A 259 21.99 25.55 -27.18
CA ASN A 259 21.49 24.69 -28.25
C ASN A 259 20.84 23.41 -27.69
N PHE A 260 20.18 22.64 -28.54
CA PHE A 260 19.41 21.45 -28.14
C PHE A 260 20.29 20.27 -27.70
N ASP A 261 21.51 20.17 -28.21
CA ASP A 261 22.48 19.14 -27.84
C ASP A 261 23.11 19.38 -26.45
N ALA A 262 23.23 20.63 -26.00
CA ALA A 262 23.71 20.99 -24.67
C ALA A 262 22.70 20.74 -23.53
N ILE A 263 21.47 20.30 -23.82
CA ILE A 263 20.50 19.90 -22.77
C ILE A 263 21.08 18.79 -21.86
N VAL A 264 21.96 17.94 -22.42
CA VAL A 264 22.63 16.86 -21.67
C VAL A 264 23.55 17.40 -20.58
N ASP A 265 24.12 18.60 -20.75
CA ASP A 265 25.11 19.16 -19.81
C ASP A 265 24.46 19.62 -18.51
N ILE A 266 23.21 20.13 -18.58
CA ILE A 266 22.44 20.60 -17.42
C ILE A 266 21.45 19.56 -16.90
N GLN A 267 21.39 18.37 -17.53
CA GLN A 267 20.43 17.34 -17.20
C GLN A 267 20.50 16.90 -15.73
N ASN A 268 21.70 16.68 -15.20
CA ASN A 268 21.88 16.27 -13.81
C ASN A 268 21.53 17.39 -12.82
N GLU A 269 21.75 18.64 -13.22
CA GLU A 269 21.42 19.82 -12.43
C GLU A 269 19.91 19.97 -12.30
N ILE A 270 19.17 19.91 -13.41
CA ILE A 270 17.70 19.94 -13.40
C ILE A 270 17.15 18.78 -12.59
N ILE A 271 17.66 17.55 -12.80
CA ILE A 271 17.23 16.39 -12.00
C ILE A 271 17.42 16.66 -10.51
N SER A 272 18.57 17.18 -10.11
CA SER A 272 18.85 17.50 -8.69
C SER A 272 17.90 18.54 -8.12
N GLN A 273 17.63 19.63 -8.86
CA GLN A 273 16.73 20.69 -8.39
C GLN A 273 15.28 20.21 -8.30
N VAL A 274 14.81 19.44 -9.30
CA VAL A 274 13.46 18.86 -9.28
C VAL A 274 13.32 17.82 -8.15
N CYS A 275 14.32 16.98 -7.89
CA CYS A 275 14.27 16.06 -6.74
C CYS A 275 14.21 16.85 -5.41
N SER A 276 14.96 17.96 -5.30
CA SER A 276 15.01 18.79 -4.09
C SER A 276 13.67 19.49 -3.82
N GLY A 277 13.06 20.10 -4.84
CA GLY A 277 11.75 20.75 -4.71
C GLY A 277 10.64 19.77 -4.30
N VAL A 278 10.65 18.56 -4.87
CA VAL A 278 9.72 17.49 -4.46
C VAL A 278 9.93 17.06 -3.00
N ASP A 279 11.18 16.92 -2.54
CA ASP A 279 11.47 16.55 -1.15
C ASP A 279 11.07 17.67 -0.15
N GLU A 280 11.15 18.94 -0.56
CA GLU A 280 10.66 20.10 0.21
C GLU A 280 9.12 20.07 0.34
N GLN A 281 8.40 19.92 -0.78
CA GLN A 281 6.93 19.79 -0.79
C GLN A 281 6.42 18.57 -0.01
N LEU A 282 7.15 17.45 -0.01
CA LEU A 282 6.83 16.29 0.83
C LEU A 282 7.12 16.53 2.30
N GLY A 283 8.10 17.36 2.63
CA GLY A 283 8.34 17.84 3.99
C GLY A 283 7.16 18.62 4.56
N GLU A 284 6.49 19.41 3.73
CA GLU A 284 5.30 20.21 4.07
C GLU A 284 4.02 19.36 4.20
N LEU A 285 3.82 18.34 3.34
CA LEU A 285 2.63 17.48 3.39
C LEU A 285 2.61 16.50 4.57
N VAL A 286 3.78 16.21 5.15
CA VAL A 286 3.91 15.34 6.33
C VAL A 286 3.73 16.13 7.66
N SER A 287 3.71 17.47 7.62
CA SER A 287 3.55 18.33 8.79
C SER A 287 2.10 18.81 9.06
N GLY A 288 1.21 18.80 8.06
CA GLY A 288 -0.22 19.07 8.24
C GLY A 288 -0.56 20.52 8.61
N GLU A 289 -0.07 21.51 7.86
CA GLU A 289 -0.34 22.93 8.12
C GLU A 289 -1.70 23.40 7.56
N GLU A 290 -2.49 24.07 8.41
CA GLU A 290 -3.64 24.89 8.04
C GLU A 290 -3.18 26.12 7.23
N VAL A 291 -3.88 26.44 6.13
CA VAL A 291 -3.64 27.68 5.37
C VAL A 291 -3.96 28.90 6.25
N VAL A 292 -3.00 29.81 6.40
CA VAL A 292 -3.11 31.03 7.23
C VAL A 292 -3.42 32.23 6.34
N GLU A 293 -4.54 32.91 6.56
CA GLU A 293 -4.92 34.11 5.80
C GLU A 293 -4.05 35.34 6.16
N PRO A 294 -3.73 36.23 5.20
CA PRO A 294 -2.90 37.41 5.45
C PRO A 294 -3.61 38.50 6.25
N PRO A 295 -2.87 39.39 6.93
CA PRO A 295 -3.43 40.64 7.46
C PRO A 295 -3.88 41.56 6.32
N SER A 296 -4.57 42.65 6.62
CA SER A 296 -5.04 43.61 5.61
C SER A 296 -4.77 45.07 6.00
N ASN A 297 -4.98 46.01 5.08
CA ASN A 297 -4.90 47.46 5.34
C ASN A 297 -3.59 47.96 5.99
N LEU A 298 -2.44 47.42 5.57
CA LEU A 298 -1.13 47.96 5.99
C LEU A 298 -0.95 49.39 5.49
N VAL A 299 -0.70 50.31 6.42
CA VAL A 299 -0.48 51.74 6.16
C VAL A 299 0.63 52.30 7.04
N ALA A 300 1.41 53.24 6.51
CA ALA A 300 2.29 54.07 7.30
C ALA A 300 1.52 55.29 7.82
N THR A 301 1.30 55.32 9.12
CA THR A 301 0.58 56.40 9.81
C THR A 301 1.44 57.64 10.05
N GLU A 302 2.76 57.46 10.15
CA GLU A 302 3.72 58.54 10.37
C GLU A 302 5.09 58.16 9.79
N VAL A 303 5.72 59.09 9.07
CA VAL A 303 7.03 58.88 8.43
C VAL A 303 7.96 60.02 8.80
N SER A 304 9.13 59.68 9.33
CA SER A 304 10.17 60.61 9.74
C SER A 304 11.49 60.30 9.02
N SER A 305 12.57 60.98 9.40
CA SER A 305 13.92 60.72 8.86
C SER A 305 14.58 59.47 9.43
N LYS A 306 14.10 58.95 10.56
CA LYS A 306 14.66 57.77 11.22
C LYS A 306 13.65 56.71 11.65
N TYR A 307 12.35 56.95 11.44
CA TYR A 307 11.33 55.98 11.83
C TYR A 307 10.10 56.04 10.92
N ILE A 308 9.38 54.92 10.86
CA ILE A 308 8.08 54.78 10.20
C ILE A 308 7.15 54.06 11.18
N LYS A 309 5.97 54.63 11.41
CA LYS A 309 4.93 54.05 12.26
C LYS A 309 3.89 53.36 11.39
N LEU A 310 3.80 52.05 11.52
CA LEU A 310 2.95 51.15 10.75
C LEU A 310 1.68 50.79 11.52
N SER A 311 0.58 50.60 10.78
CA SER A 311 -0.68 50.05 11.28
C SER A 311 -1.25 49.10 10.23
N TRP A 312 -1.86 48.00 10.67
CA TRP A 312 -2.59 47.05 9.81
C TRP A 312 -3.79 46.46 10.55
N ASP A 313 -4.74 45.91 9.80
CA ASP A 313 -5.84 45.14 10.36
C ASP A 313 -5.42 43.68 10.59
N PRO A 314 -5.85 43.05 11.70
CA PRO A 314 -5.43 41.70 12.06
C PRO A 314 -5.91 40.66 11.05
N SER A 315 -5.16 39.56 10.94
CA SER A 315 -5.55 38.41 10.12
C SER A 315 -6.89 37.83 10.61
N PRO A 316 -7.81 37.42 9.72
CA PRO A 316 -9.03 36.69 10.09
C PRO A 316 -8.73 35.30 10.68
N SER A 317 -7.56 34.74 10.38
CA SER A 317 -7.09 33.45 10.90
C SER A 317 -6.50 33.60 12.31
N ALA A 318 -6.61 32.55 13.12
CA ALA A 318 -5.93 32.49 14.41
C ALA A 318 -4.41 32.34 14.19
N VAL A 319 -3.66 33.39 14.51
CA VAL A 319 -2.22 33.52 14.25
C VAL A 319 -1.40 33.49 15.54
N THR A 320 -0.16 33.01 15.45
CA THR A 320 0.84 33.08 16.52
C THR A 320 1.63 34.39 16.52
N GLY A 321 1.59 35.18 15.44
CA GLY A 321 2.28 36.46 15.33
C GLY A 321 2.23 37.06 13.92
N TYR A 322 2.95 38.15 13.70
CA TYR A 322 3.20 38.69 12.36
C TYR A 322 4.71 38.83 12.12
N LYS A 323 5.15 38.70 10.87
CA LYS A 323 6.52 38.96 10.45
C LYS A 323 6.53 40.21 9.57
N VAL A 324 7.28 41.22 10.00
CA VAL A 324 7.47 42.49 9.30
C VAL A 324 8.87 42.49 8.68
N LEU A 325 8.98 42.60 7.37
CA LEU A 325 10.24 42.66 6.65
C LEU A 325 10.40 44.05 6.03
N LEU A 326 11.52 44.72 6.34
CA LEU A 326 11.91 46.00 5.76
C LEU A 326 13.10 45.81 4.83
N THR A 327 12.86 46.03 3.54
CA THR A 327 13.86 45.91 2.49
C THR A 327 14.22 47.30 1.99
N PRO A 328 15.39 47.86 2.38
CA PRO A 328 15.88 49.12 1.80
C PRO A 328 16.18 48.95 0.31
N MET A 329 15.76 49.90 -0.52
CA MET A 329 15.87 49.86 -1.98
C MET A 329 17.25 50.29 -2.51
N ALA A 330 18.24 50.50 -1.63
CA ALA A 330 19.61 50.81 -2.00
C ALA A 330 20.47 49.54 -2.12
N ALA A 331 21.32 49.48 -3.16
CA ALA A 331 22.22 48.36 -3.42
C ALA A 331 23.12 48.06 -2.19
N GLY A 332 23.23 46.77 -1.82
CA GLY A 332 24.08 46.30 -0.72
C GLY A 332 23.55 46.50 0.71
N SER A 333 22.33 47.01 0.87
CA SER A 333 21.74 47.25 2.20
C SER A 333 21.09 45.97 2.77
N ARG A 334 21.27 45.72 4.08
CA ARG A 334 20.69 44.53 4.75
C ARG A 334 19.18 44.67 4.95
N GLN A 335 18.45 43.59 4.71
CA GLN A 335 17.03 43.47 5.06
C GLN A 335 16.89 43.32 6.58
N HIS A 336 15.86 43.96 7.15
CA HIS A 336 15.56 43.87 8.57
C HIS A 336 14.24 43.12 8.74
N ALA A 337 14.27 41.97 9.41
CA ALA A 337 13.09 41.18 9.73
C ALA A 337 12.75 41.30 11.22
N LEU A 338 11.51 41.64 11.52
CA LEU A 338 10.96 41.79 12.87
C LEU A 338 9.78 40.83 13.01
N SER A 339 9.74 40.02 14.06
CA SER A 339 8.55 39.22 14.39
C SER A 339 7.80 39.88 15.53
N VAL A 340 6.49 40.05 15.42
CA VAL A 340 5.65 40.69 16.45
C VAL A 340 4.55 39.74 16.93
N GLY A 341 4.13 39.89 18.19
CA GLY A 341 3.08 39.04 18.77
C GLY A 341 1.72 39.16 18.06
N PRO A 342 0.79 38.20 18.26
CA PRO A 342 -0.44 38.05 17.47
C PRO A 342 -1.48 39.16 17.71
N GLN A 343 -1.35 39.91 18.80
CA GLN A 343 -2.19 41.07 19.12
C GLN A 343 -1.61 42.39 18.60
N THR A 344 -0.42 42.36 17.98
CA THR A 344 0.27 43.55 17.51
C THR A 344 -0.26 43.92 16.13
N THR A 345 -0.93 45.06 16.03
CA THR A 345 -1.43 45.65 14.77
C THR A 345 -0.88 47.03 14.50
N LEU A 346 -0.03 47.54 15.40
CA LEU A 346 0.58 48.85 15.35
C LEU A 346 2.04 48.74 15.78
N LEU A 347 2.97 49.18 14.92
CA LEU A 347 4.41 48.98 15.11
C LEU A 347 5.18 50.25 14.74
N ASN A 348 6.10 50.69 15.60
CA ASN A 348 6.99 51.81 15.31
C ASN A 348 8.37 51.28 14.93
N VAL A 349 8.74 51.37 13.66
CA VAL A 349 10.03 50.90 13.16
C VAL A 349 11.01 52.07 13.16
N ARG A 350 12.05 52.00 14.00
CA ARG A 350 13.05 53.06 14.23
C ARG A 350 14.41 52.68 13.63
N ASP A 351 15.38 53.60 13.75
CA ASP A 351 16.76 53.47 13.24
C ASP A 351 16.87 53.26 11.72
N LEU A 352 15.91 53.80 10.98
CA LEU A 352 15.93 53.78 9.52
C LEU A 352 16.90 54.82 8.96
N SER A 353 17.52 54.49 7.82
CA SER A 353 18.30 55.42 7.03
C SER A 353 17.39 56.52 6.51
N ALA A 354 17.86 57.76 6.57
CA ALA A 354 17.14 58.92 6.07
C ALA A 354 17.22 59.03 4.55
N ASP A 355 16.20 59.64 3.93
CA ASP A 355 16.04 59.72 2.47
C ASP A 355 16.08 58.36 1.74
N MET A 356 15.77 57.27 2.46
CA MET A 356 15.83 55.91 1.97
C MET A 356 14.42 55.37 1.72
N GLU A 357 14.22 54.74 0.57
CA GLU A 357 12.98 54.06 0.23
C GLU A 357 13.03 52.61 0.72
N TYR A 358 11.96 52.18 1.40
CA TYR A 358 11.82 50.85 1.99
C TYR A 358 10.59 50.15 1.40
N GLN A 359 10.76 48.91 0.95
CA GLN A 359 9.65 47.98 0.79
C GLN A 359 9.37 47.33 2.15
N ILE A 360 8.20 47.59 2.71
CA ILE A 360 7.78 47.09 4.02
C ILE A 360 6.71 46.04 3.77
N SER A 361 6.95 44.79 4.16
CA SER A 361 5.97 43.71 4.05
C SER A 361 5.61 43.12 5.40
N VAL A 362 4.34 42.75 5.58
CA VAL A 362 3.80 42.12 6.79
C VAL A 362 3.11 40.82 6.40
N SER A 363 3.49 39.70 7.01
CA SER A 363 2.79 38.42 6.89
C SER A 363 2.30 37.93 8.25
N ALA A 364 1.18 37.21 8.26
CA ALA A 364 0.67 36.52 9.44
C ALA A 364 1.38 35.18 9.61
N MET A 365 1.71 34.81 10.85
CA MET A 365 2.42 33.59 11.19
C MET A 365 1.51 32.69 12.04
N LYS A 366 1.49 31.38 11.79
CA LYS A 366 0.89 30.36 12.68
C LYS A 366 1.88 29.20 12.85
N GLY A 367 2.78 29.31 13.82
CA GLY A 367 3.91 28.38 13.96
C GLY A 367 5.02 28.66 12.94
N LEU A 368 5.28 27.74 12.02
CA LEU A 368 6.18 27.92 10.86
C LEU A 368 5.49 28.52 9.64
N THR A 369 4.17 28.35 9.54
CA THR A 369 3.39 28.74 8.39
C THR A 369 3.25 30.25 8.32
N SER A 370 3.70 30.86 7.24
CA SER A 370 3.47 32.27 6.93
C SER A 370 2.36 32.39 5.91
N SER A 371 1.45 33.34 6.12
CA SER A 371 0.57 33.80 5.05
C SER A 371 1.36 34.45 3.92
N GLU A 372 0.69 34.73 2.80
CA GLU A 372 1.18 35.74 1.86
C GLU A 372 1.44 37.08 2.57
N ALA A 373 2.41 37.85 2.10
CA ALA A 373 2.76 39.13 2.70
C ALA A 373 2.03 40.28 2.00
N ILE A 374 1.42 41.18 2.78
CA ILE A 374 0.98 42.48 2.27
C ILE A 374 2.15 43.46 2.32
N SER A 375 2.32 44.31 1.31
CA SER A 375 3.48 45.22 1.27
C SER A 375 3.12 46.65 0.85
N ILE A 376 3.84 47.61 1.42
CA ILE A 376 3.82 49.03 1.04
C ILE A 376 5.23 49.53 0.73
N MET A 377 5.33 50.61 -0.04
CA MET A 377 6.59 51.33 -0.29
C MET A 377 6.56 52.65 0.46
N GLU A 378 7.56 52.92 1.29
CA GLU A 378 7.65 54.15 2.05
C GLU A 378 9.04 54.74 2.02
N LYS A 379 9.13 56.05 1.80
CA LYS A 379 10.39 56.78 1.76
C LYS A 379 10.56 57.63 3.00
N THR A 380 11.62 57.37 3.77
CA THR A 380 11.94 58.19 4.94
C THR A 380 12.29 59.62 4.52
N GLN A 381 12.00 60.56 5.40
CA GLN A 381 12.31 61.96 5.12
C GLN A 381 13.83 62.18 5.08
N PRO A 382 14.35 63.10 4.26
CA PRO A 382 15.77 63.42 4.28
C PRO A 382 16.17 63.96 5.66
N MET A 383 17.33 63.52 6.14
CA MET A 383 17.95 64.12 7.32
C MET A 383 18.23 65.57 6.99
N LYS A 384 17.52 66.48 7.66
CA LYS A 384 17.86 67.90 7.63
C LYS A 384 19.19 68.06 8.36
N VAL A 385 20.32 67.89 7.66
CA VAL A 385 21.64 68.21 8.18
C VAL A 385 21.71 69.73 8.28
N GLN A 386 21.34 70.25 9.43
CA GLN A 386 21.40 71.68 9.73
C GLN A 386 22.79 71.95 10.31
N VAL A 387 23.65 72.52 9.46
CA VAL A 387 24.99 72.97 9.80
C VAL A 387 24.87 74.29 10.55
N GLU A 388 24.54 74.19 11.83
CA GLU A 388 24.62 75.19 12.88
C GLU A 388 24.14 74.46 14.15
N CYS A 389 24.96 74.37 15.21
CA CYS A 389 24.60 73.67 16.47
C CYS A 389 23.39 74.30 17.22
N SER A 390 22.57 75.10 16.54
CA SER A 390 21.56 76.00 17.09
C SER A 390 20.24 76.07 16.30
N ARG A 391 20.02 75.27 15.26
CA ARG A 391 18.67 75.09 14.70
C ARG A 391 18.40 73.63 14.36
N GLY A 392 17.87 72.89 15.33
CA GLY A 392 17.26 71.57 15.12
C GLY A 392 17.49 70.53 16.22
N VAL A 393 18.57 70.64 17.00
CA VAL A 393 18.95 69.64 18.03
C VAL A 393 19.04 70.30 19.41
N ASP A 394 18.36 69.70 20.41
CA ASP A 394 18.36 70.15 21.82
C ASP A 394 19.67 69.71 22.53
N ILE A 395 20.79 70.38 22.21
CA ILE A 395 22.11 70.07 22.78
C ILE A 395 22.19 70.51 24.25
N LYS A 396 22.54 69.57 25.14
CA LYS A 396 22.73 69.81 26.58
C LYS A 396 24.13 69.40 27.00
N ALA A 397 24.92 70.33 27.53
CA ALA A 397 26.27 70.04 28.03
C ALA A 397 26.75 71.10 29.02
N ASP A 398 27.69 70.72 29.88
CA ASP A 398 28.47 71.64 30.71
C ASP A 398 29.87 71.80 30.12
N ILE A 399 30.20 73.00 29.64
CA ILE A 399 31.46 73.29 28.97
C ILE A 399 32.34 74.16 29.87
N VAL A 400 33.61 73.78 30.03
CA VAL A 400 34.61 74.56 30.75
C VAL A 400 35.73 74.94 29.78
N PHE A 401 35.89 76.24 29.55
CA PHE A 401 37.08 76.78 28.90
C PHE A 401 38.22 76.85 29.91
N LEU A 402 39.27 76.06 29.70
CA LEU A 402 40.49 76.09 30.50
C LEU A 402 41.61 76.79 29.71
N VAL A 403 41.87 78.04 30.05
CA VAL A 403 42.63 78.96 29.20
C VAL A 403 43.95 79.33 29.85
N ASP A 404 45.03 79.07 29.13
CA ASP A 404 46.38 79.47 29.54
C ASP A 404 46.51 81.00 29.52
N GLY A 405 47.05 81.56 30.61
CA GLY A 405 47.33 82.97 30.80
C GLY A 405 48.80 83.22 31.15
N SER A 406 49.68 82.27 30.86
CA SER A 406 51.13 82.32 31.14
C SER A 406 51.86 83.42 30.36
N TYR A 407 53.11 83.69 30.77
CA TYR A 407 53.95 84.73 30.16
C TYR A 407 54.32 84.45 28.69
N SER A 408 54.31 83.19 28.24
CA SER A 408 54.65 82.82 26.85
C SER A 408 53.68 83.37 25.82
N ILE A 409 52.40 83.47 26.19
CA ILE A 409 51.34 83.96 25.28
C ILE A 409 51.56 85.44 24.96
N GLY A 410 51.80 86.26 25.98
CA GLY A 410 51.91 87.70 25.87
C GLY A 410 50.56 88.42 25.68
N ILE A 411 50.52 89.68 26.13
CA ILE A 411 49.27 90.47 26.17
C ILE A 411 48.62 90.66 24.79
N ALA A 412 49.43 90.80 23.73
CA ALA A 412 48.92 91.03 22.37
C ALA A 412 48.21 89.78 21.80
N ASN A 413 48.75 88.58 22.03
CA ASN A 413 48.12 87.34 21.59
C ASN A 413 46.95 86.94 22.49
N PHE A 414 46.96 87.33 23.76
CA PHE A 414 45.85 87.06 24.67
C PHE A 414 44.54 87.71 24.22
N VAL A 415 44.60 88.85 23.53
CA VAL A 415 43.41 89.46 22.88
C VAL A 415 42.81 88.52 21.83
N LYS A 416 43.65 87.81 21.06
CA LYS A 416 43.21 86.84 20.05
C LYS A 416 42.58 85.60 20.69
N VAL A 417 43.09 85.16 21.85
CA VAL A 417 42.46 84.09 22.64
C VAL A 417 41.05 84.49 23.09
N ARG A 418 40.83 85.73 23.55
CA ARG A 418 39.47 86.20 23.90
C ARG A 418 38.53 86.20 22.70
N ALA A 419 39.00 86.68 21.55
CA ALA A 419 38.22 86.68 20.32
C ALA A 419 37.83 85.26 19.90
N PHE A 420 38.74 84.29 20.03
CA PHE A 420 38.46 82.89 19.75
C PHE A 420 37.42 82.28 20.70
N LEU A 421 37.52 82.56 22.01
CA LEU A 421 36.53 82.14 23.00
C LEU A 421 35.16 82.76 22.75
N GLU A 422 35.10 84.02 22.30
CA GLU A 422 33.86 84.68 21.91
C GLU A 422 33.20 83.96 20.72
N VAL A 423 33.98 83.57 19.71
CA VAL A 423 33.47 82.80 18.57
C VAL A 423 32.91 81.45 19.03
N LEU A 424 33.65 80.71 19.87
CA LEU A 424 33.16 79.42 20.38
C LEU A 424 31.91 79.56 21.24
N ALA A 425 31.84 80.57 22.12
CA ALA A 425 30.67 80.80 22.96
C ALA A 425 29.40 81.12 22.14
N LYS A 426 29.55 81.83 21.02
CA LYS A 426 28.44 82.15 20.09
C LYS A 426 27.93 80.92 19.32
N SER A 427 28.74 79.89 19.17
CA SER A 427 28.33 78.66 18.47
C SER A 427 27.34 77.80 19.25
N PHE A 428 27.13 78.06 20.54
CA PHE A 428 26.25 77.26 21.41
C PHE A 428 25.01 78.03 21.86
N GLU A 429 23.88 77.33 22.00
CA GLU A 429 22.66 77.89 22.58
C GLU A 429 22.71 77.83 24.12
N ILE A 430 23.08 78.95 24.73
CA ILE A 430 23.27 79.07 26.19
C ILE A 430 21.94 79.20 26.90
N SER A 431 21.64 78.28 27.82
CA SER A 431 20.55 78.38 28.79
C SER A 431 20.72 77.38 29.94
N PRO A 432 20.02 77.54 31.08
CA PRO A 432 20.10 76.59 32.20
C PRO A 432 19.74 75.15 31.82
N ASN A 433 18.85 74.99 30.83
CA ASN A 433 18.35 73.70 30.37
C ASN A 433 19.08 73.16 29.12
N ARG A 434 20.03 73.92 28.55
CA ARG A 434 20.81 73.57 27.35
C ARG A 434 22.31 73.54 27.65
N VAL A 435 23.11 74.41 27.02
CA VAL A 435 24.54 74.52 27.25
C VAL A 435 24.83 75.52 28.38
N GLN A 436 25.66 75.12 29.34
CA GLN A 436 26.22 75.98 30.39
C GLN A 436 27.73 76.12 30.17
N ILE A 437 28.28 77.33 30.34
CA ILE A 437 29.72 77.61 30.14
C ILE A 437 30.35 78.15 31.42
N SER A 438 31.56 77.69 31.73
CA SER A 438 32.45 78.26 32.75
C SER A 438 33.81 78.59 32.13
N LEU A 439 34.47 79.61 32.65
CA LEU A 439 35.82 80.01 32.24
C LEU A 439 36.77 79.92 33.43
N VAL A 440 37.85 79.15 33.25
CA VAL A 440 38.98 79.07 34.19
C VAL A 440 40.22 79.49 33.45
N GLN A 441 40.88 80.55 33.93
CA GLN A 441 42.20 80.94 33.46
C GLN A 441 43.26 80.29 34.35
N TYR A 442 44.38 79.83 33.79
CA TYR A 442 45.48 79.30 34.59
C TYR A 442 46.83 79.85 34.17
N SER A 443 47.72 79.99 35.15
CA SER A 443 49.15 80.15 34.92
C SER A 443 49.90 79.32 35.96
N ARG A 444 50.50 79.96 36.97
CA ARG A 444 51.04 79.26 38.15
C ARG A 444 49.92 78.65 38.98
N ASP A 445 48.81 79.36 39.07
CA ASP A 445 47.62 79.00 39.83
C ASP A 445 46.37 79.15 38.94
N PRO A 446 45.40 78.23 39.04
CA PRO A 446 44.12 78.38 38.35
C PRO A 446 43.24 79.44 39.04
N HIS A 447 42.51 80.20 38.24
CA HIS A 447 41.56 81.22 38.66
C HIS A 447 40.24 81.05 37.92
N THR A 448 39.14 81.00 38.67
CA THR A 448 37.79 80.94 38.10
C THR A 448 37.34 82.35 37.73
N GLU A 449 37.14 82.62 36.44
CA GLU A 449 36.60 83.92 35.99
C GLU A 449 35.08 83.95 36.11
N PHE A 450 34.39 82.83 35.80
CA PHE A 450 32.97 82.63 36.14
C PHE A 450 32.59 81.14 36.15
N THR A 451 31.52 80.80 36.86
CA THR A 451 31.05 79.40 37.06
C THR A 451 29.90 79.01 36.12
N LEU A 452 29.59 77.71 35.99
CA LEU A 452 28.59 77.17 35.04
C LEU A 452 27.18 77.76 35.22
N LYS A 453 26.82 78.11 36.46
CA LYS A 453 25.50 78.68 36.80
C LYS A 453 25.45 80.21 36.88
N GLU A 454 26.56 80.89 36.59
CA GLU A 454 26.69 82.33 36.81
C GLU A 454 25.99 83.15 35.73
N PHE A 455 26.14 82.74 34.47
CA PHE A 455 25.52 83.40 33.32
C PHE A 455 24.61 82.41 32.58
N THR A 456 23.41 82.88 32.23
CA THR A 456 22.41 82.08 31.52
C THR A 456 22.15 82.57 30.10
N ARG A 457 22.86 83.63 29.68
CA ARG A 457 22.72 84.30 28.38
C ARG A 457 24.10 84.45 27.73
N VAL A 458 24.16 84.26 26.43
CA VAL A 458 25.42 84.35 25.66
C VAL A 458 26.01 85.76 25.72
N GLU A 459 25.18 86.81 25.76
CA GLU A 459 25.67 88.20 25.80
C GLU A 459 26.49 88.51 27.05
N ASP A 460 26.14 87.94 28.20
CA ASP A 460 26.84 88.18 29.47
C ASP A 460 28.15 87.40 29.54
N ILE A 461 28.17 86.19 28.98
CA ILE A 461 29.40 85.41 28.78
C ILE A 461 30.38 86.16 27.88
N ILE A 462 29.91 86.73 26.76
CA ILE A 462 30.77 87.50 25.84
C ILE A 462 31.37 88.73 26.54
N LYS A 463 30.59 89.44 27.36
CA LYS A 463 31.11 90.58 28.14
C LYS A 463 32.20 90.14 29.13
N ALA A 464 31.99 89.01 29.82
CA ALA A 464 32.98 88.45 30.75
C ALA A 464 34.26 88.02 30.00
N ILE A 465 34.13 87.32 28.86
CA ILE A 465 35.25 86.91 28.00
C ILE A 465 36.03 88.13 27.48
N ASN A 466 35.37 89.22 27.13
CA ASN A 466 36.08 90.38 26.59
C ASN A 466 36.82 91.20 27.65
N THR A 467 36.48 91.04 28.94
CA THR A 467 37.00 91.89 30.03
C THR A 467 37.95 91.18 31.00
N PHE A 468 38.03 89.84 31.01
CA PHE A 468 38.89 89.14 31.98
C PHE A 468 40.39 89.44 31.79
N PRO A 469 41.15 89.61 32.90
CA PRO A 469 42.51 90.12 32.85
C PRO A 469 43.53 89.08 32.35
N TYR A 470 44.61 89.55 31.74
CA TYR A 470 45.80 88.71 31.52
C TYR A 470 46.64 88.66 32.81
N ARG A 471 46.92 87.45 33.32
CA ARG A 471 47.51 87.28 34.66
C ARG A 471 49.02 87.01 34.65
N GLY A 472 49.56 86.36 33.61
CA GLY A 472 50.97 85.99 33.55
C GLY A 472 51.35 84.89 34.56
N GLY A 473 52.44 84.17 34.31
CA GLY A 473 52.95 83.10 35.18
C GLY A 473 53.57 81.93 34.42
N SER A 474 53.79 80.81 35.11
CA SER A 474 54.19 79.52 34.51
C SER A 474 52.98 78.82 33.89
N THR A 475 53.17 77.69 33.20
CA THR A 475 52.09 76.94 32.54
C THR A 475 51.81 75.64 33.32
N ASN A 476 51.13 75.72 34.46
CA ASN A 476 50.87 74.54 35.32
C ASN A 476 49.55 73.83 34.93
N THR A 477 49.57 73.14 33.78
CA THR A 477 48.37 72.53 33.18
C THR A 477 47.80 71.39 34.03
N GLY A 478 48.63 70.58 34.68
CA GLY A 478 48.20 69.47 35.52
C GLY A 478 47.42 69.90 36.76
N LYS A 479 47.93 70.93 37.45
CA LYS A 479 47.24 71.57 38.58
C LYS A 479 45.92 72.19 38.15
N ALA A 480 45.87 72.81 36.97
CA ALA A 480 44.67 73.44 36.43
C ALA A 480 43.56 72.41 36.13
N MET A 481 43.89 71.27 35.50
CA MET A 481 42.93 70.18 35.27
C MET A 481 42.39 69.57 36.58
N THR A 482 43.26 69.40 37.58
CA THR A 482 42.84 68.93 38.91
C THR A 482 41.83 69.90 39.55
N TYR A 483 42.07 71.20 39.41
CA TYR A 483 41.18 72.22 39.91
C TYR A 483 39.82 72.21 39.19
N VAL A 484 39.80 72.05 37.85
CA VAL A 484 38.55 71.93 37.09
C VAL A 484 37.71 70.73 37.59
N ARG A 485 38.33 69.56 37.79
CA ARG A 485 37.64 68.37 38.34
C ARG A 485 37.03 68.64 39.72
N GLU A 486 37.80 69.21 40.63
CA GLU A 486 37.43 69.27 42.05
C GLU A 486 36.64 70.51 42.45
N LYS A 487 36.72 71.59 41.67
CA LYS A 487 36.18 72.91 42.02
C LYS A 487 35.21 73.48 41.02
N ILE A 488 35.13 72.96 39.78
CA ILE A 488 34.24 73.48 38.74
C ILE A 488 33.18 72.48 38.35
N PHE A 489 33.56 71.24 38.01
CA PHE A 489 32.61 70.15 37.70
C PHE A 489 31.97 69.54 38.96
N VAL A 490 31.42 70.41 39.81
CA VAL A 490 30.75 70.08 41.06
C VAL A 490 29.34 70.70 41.09
N PRO A 491 28.32 70.02 41.66
CA PRO A 491 26.92 70.49 41.60
C PRO A 491 26.70 71.89 42.17
N ASN A 492 27.41 72.25 43.25
CA ASN A 492 27.30 73.58 43.86
C ASN A 492 27.82 74.72 42.97
N LYS A 493 28.56 74.42 41.90
CA LYS A 493 29.03 75.38 40.88
C LYS A 493 28.25 75.33 39.57
N GLY A 494 27.19 74.52 39.51
CA GLY A 494 26.28 74.43 38.37
C GLY A 494 26.39 73.13 37.58
N SER A 495 27.37 72.27 37.87
CA SER A 495 27.55 71.05 37.07
C SER A 495 26.39 70.06 37.24
N ARG A 496 25.83 69.61 36.13
CA ARG A 496 24.72 68.68 36.01
C ARG A 496 25.23 67.25 35.85
N SER A 497 24.51 66.30 36.43
CA SER A 497 24.88 64.87 36.40
C SER A 497 24.29 64.11 35.21
N ASN A 498 23.31 64.69 34.51
CA ASN A 498 22.57 64.07 33.42
C ASN A 498 22.93 64.64 32.04
N VAL A 499 24.05 65.35 31.92
CA VAL A 499 24.55 65.94 30.68
C VAL A 499 26.04 65.67 30.54
N PRO A 500 26.58 65.60 29.30
CA PRO A 500 28.02 65.54 29.04
C PRO A 500 28.77 66.72 29.65
N LYS A 501 29.96 66.44 30.18
CA LYS A 501 30.90 67.44 30.70
C LYS A 501 32.06 67.56 29.73
N VAL A 502 32.34 68.77 29.24
CA VAL A 502 33.36 69.01 28.23
C VAL A 502 34.35 70.05 28.75
N MET A 503 35.65 69.76 28.67
CA MET A 503 36.71 70.72 28.93
C MET A 503 37.45 71.04 27.64
N ILE A 504 37.60 72.32 27.33
CA ILE A 504 38.36 72.81 26.18
C ILE A 504 39.60 73.51 26.72
N LEU A 505 40.74 72.85 26.60
CA LEU A 505 42.05 73.36 26.99
C LEU A 505 42.65 74.18 25.86
N ILE A 506 43.11 75.40 26.15
CA ILE A 506 43.87 76.25 25.23
C ILE A 506 45.24 76.54 25.86
N THR A 507 46.32 76.23 25.17
CA THR A 507 47.70 76.47 25.65
C THR A 507 48.67 76.76 24.50
N ASP A 508 49.72 77.54 24.77
CA ASP A 508 50.76 77.89 23.79
C ASP A 508 52.11 77.24 24.07
N GLY A 509 52.22 76.43 25.13
CA GLY A 509 53.50 75.93 25.61
C GLY A 509 53.41 74.62 26.38
N LYS A 510 54.59 74.09 26.73
CA LYS A 510 54.75 72.84 27.49
C LYS A 510 54.34 73.03 28.95
N SER A 511 53.63 72.07 29.55
CA SER A 511 53.32 72.12 30.97
C SER A 511 54.59 72.12 31.82
N SER A 512 54.57 72.95 32.86
CA SER A 512 55.62 73.08 33.88
C SER A 512 55.46 72.08 35.03
N ASP A 513 54.34 71.34 35.08
CA ASP A 513 54.04 70.31 36.08
C ASP A 513 53.55 68.99 35.45
N ALA A 514 53.39 67.96 36.28
CA ALA A 514 52.92 66.65 35.83
C ALA A 514 51.43 66.70 35.44
N PHE A 515 51.14 66.46 34.16
CA PHE A 515 49.79 66.61 33.58
C PHE A 515 49.07 65.28 33.28
N ARG A 516 49.80 64.17 33.12
CA ARG A 516 49.24 62.87 32.69
C ARG A 516 48.21 62.31 33.68
N ASP A 517 48.57 62.20 34.96
CA ASP A 517 47.66 61.66 35.99
C ASP A 517 46.41 62.55 36.18
N PRO A 518 46.52 63.90 36.25
CA PRO A 518 45.35 64.78 36.24
C PRO A 518 44.43 64.55 35.03
N ALA A 519 44.97 64.43 33.82
CA ALA A 519 44.20 64.18 32.61
C ALA A 519 43.47 62.83 32.65
N ILE A 520 44.16 61.75 33.04
CA ILE A 520 43.53 60.42 33.20
C ILE A 520 42.39 60.47 34.21
N LYS A 521 42.61 61.08 35.37
CA LYS A 521 41.57 61.16 36.40
C LYS A 521 40.39 62.03 35.98
N LEU A 522 40.61 63.04 35.16
CA LEU A 522 39.54 63.88 34.62
C LEU A 522 38.71 63.10 33.58
N ARG A 523 39.35 62.39 32.64
CA ARG A 523 38.66 61.48 31.71
C ARG A 523 37.88 60.38 32.43
N ASN A 524 38.46 59.76 33.47
CA ASN A 524 37.78 58.76 34.30
C ASN A 524 36.61 59.33 35.13
N SER A 525 36.44 60.65 35.17
CA SER A 525 35.29 61.32 35.79
C SER A 525 34.20 61.67 34.76
N ASP A 526 34.20 60.99 33.60
CA ASP A 526 33.30 61.21 32.46
C ASP A 526 33.35 62.65 31.92
N VAL A 527 34.56 63.23 31.86
CA VAL A 527 34.81 64.54 31.27
C VAL A 527 35.54 64.36 29.94
N GLU A 528 34.94 64.90 28.89
CA GLU A 528 35.52 64.90 27.55
C GLU A 528 36.48 66.07 27.38
N ILE A 529 37.71 65.80 26.92
CA ILE A 529 38.76 66.81 26.86
C ILE A 529 39.16 67.11 25.41
N PHE A 530 38.94 68.35 24.98
CA PHE A 530 39.47 68.91 23.74
C PHE A 530 40.69 69.77 24.05
N ALA A 531 41.76 69.62 23.29
CA ALA A 531 43.01 70.35 23.48
C ALA A 531 43.37 71.16 22.23
N VAL A 532 43.57 72.46 22.42
CA VAL A 532 43.96 73.43 21.39
C VAL A 532 45.35 73.95 21.72
N GLY A 533 46.34 73.56 20.92
CA GLY A 533 47.71 74.02 20.99
C GLY A 533 47.98 75.14 20.00
N VAL A 534 48.73 76.15 20.42
CA VAL A 534 49.17 77.25 19.56
C VAL A 534 50.69 77.32 19.55
N LYS A 535 51.29 77.56 18.38
CA LYS A 535 52.72 77.88 18.22
C LYS A 535 53.66 76.83 18.85
N ASP A 536 54.16 77.08 20.07
CA ASP A 536 55.17 76.25 20.75
C ASP A 536 54.55 75.08 21.53
N ALA A 537 53.23 74.86 21.40
CA ALA A 537 52.52 73.75 22.01
C ALA A 537 52.99 72.39 21.47
N VAL A 538 53.29 71.46 22.39
CA VAL A 538 53.80 70.13 22.05
C VAL A 538 52.64 69.18 21.76
N ARG A 539 52.43 68.79 20.49
CA ARG A 539 51.31 67.92 20.09
C ARG A 539 51.19 66.63 20.91
N SER A 540 52.30 65.94 21.19
CA SER A 540 52.28 64.70 21.98
C SER A 540 51.80 64.90 23.43
N GLU A 541 51.95 66.10 23.99
CA GLU A 541 51.41 66.44 25.30
C GLU A 541 49.89 66.67 25.23
N LEU A 542 49.43 67.37 24.19
CA LEU A 542 47.99 67.56 23.94
C LEU A 542 47.28 66.23 23.70
N GLU A 543 47.87 65.30 22.95
CA GLU A 543 47.34 63.95 22.72
C GLU A 543 47.26 63.12 24.01
N ALA A 544 48.22 63.31 24.92
CA ALA A 544 48.19 62.64 26.23
C ALA A 544 47.11 63.21 27.16
N ILE A 545 46.73 64.48 26.97
CA ILE A 545 45.71 65.19 27.77
C ILE A 545 44.30 64.95 27.21
N ALA A 546 44.12 65.13 25.90
CA ALA A 546 42.83 65.07 25.22
C ALA A 546 42.18 63.68 25.31
N SER A 547 40.86 63.62 25.15
CA SER A 547 40.15 62.35 25.00
C SER A 547 40.52 61.67 23.67
N PRO A 548 40.60 60.33 23.61
CA PRO A 548 40.73 59.62 22.34
C PRO A 548 39.41 59.68 21.53
N PRO A 549 39.45 59.70 20.18
CA PRO A 549 40.64 59.67 19.32
C PRO A 549 41.25 61.07 19.12
N ALA A 550 42.58 61.14 19.05
CA ALA A 550 43.33 62.41 19.01
C ALA A 550 43.02 63.27 17.78
N GLU A 551 42.67 62.63 16.66
CA GLU A 551 42.38 63.26 15.37
C GLU A 551 41.19 64.23 15.43
N THR A 552 40.29 64.03 16.40
CA THR A 552 39.08 64.86 16.59
C THR A 552 39.11 65.69 17.87
N HIS A 553 40.07 65.46 18.76
CA HIS A 553 40.17 66.13 20.07
C HIS A 553 41.42 66.99 20.24
N VAL A 554 42.38 66.93 19.32
CA VAL A 554 43.62 67.71 19.35
C VAL A 554 43.72 68.60 18.12
N PHE A 555 43.73 69.91 18.37
CA PHE A 555 43.85 70.94 17.34
C PHE A 555 45.14 71.71 17.56
N THR A 556 45.93 71.91 16.51
CA THR A 556 47.17 72.68 16.57
C THR A 556 47.17 73.75 15.49
N VAL A 557 47.47 74.99 15.87
CA VAL A 557 47.61 76.12 14.94
C VAL A 557 49.01 76.72 15.03
N GLU A 558 49.52 77.17 13.89
CA GLU A 558 50.88 77.71 13.76
C GLU A 558 51.04 79.03 14.53
N ASP A 559 49.98 79.83 14.59
CA ASP A 559 49.92 81.09 15.31
C ASP A 559 48.50 81.38 15.84
N PHE A 560 48.37 82.50 16.55
CA PHE A 560 47.11 82.95 17.14
C PHE A 560 46.14 83.59 16.12
N ASP A 561 46.59 83.95 14.92
CA ASP A 561 45.72 84.50 13.86
C ASP A 561 44.95 83.37 13.15
N ALA A 562 45.52 82.16 13.12
CA ALA A 562 44.93 80.96 12.52
C ALA A 562 43.78 80.33 13.34
N PHE A 563 43.40 80.90 14.49
CA PHE A 563 42.29 80.37 15.31
C PHE A 563 40.94 80.30 14.57
N GLN A 564 40.68 81.24 13.65
CA GLN A 564 39.46 81.23 12.85
C GLN A 564 39.35 80.00 11.94
N ARG A 565 40.49 79.40 11.53
CA ARG A 565 40.50 78.22 10.67
C ARG A 565 39.95 76.99 11.41
N ILE A 566 40.26 76.86 12.69
CA ILE A 566 39.88 75.68 13.49
C ILE A 566 38.56 75.86 14.22
N SER A 567 38.02 77.08 14.34
CA SER A 567 36.80 77.32 15.13
C SER A 567 35.61 76.51 14.61
N PHE A 568 35.50 76.33 13.29
CA PHE A 568 34.44 75.54 12.67
C PHE A 568 34.60 74.04 12.96
N GLU A 569 35.76 73.47 12.65
CA GLU A 569 36.06 72.04 12.86
C GLU A 569 35.99 71.63 14.34
N LEU A 570 36.49 72.50 15.24
CA LEU A 570 36.42 72.29 16.68
C LEU A 570 34.97 72.31 17.17
N THR A 571 34.17 73.28 16.74
CA THR A 571 32.74 73.35 17.11
C THR A 571 32.00 72.09 16.67
N GLN A 572 32.21 71.65 15.42
CA GLN A 572 31.58 70.45 14.89
C GLN A 572 31.97 69.19 15.67
N SER A 573 33.26 69.05 15.99
CA SER A 573 33.78 67.92 16.77
C SER A 573 33.19 67.89 18.19
N ILE A 574 33.08 69.06 18.83
CA ILE A 574 32.45 69.19 20.15
C ILE A 574 30.96 68.81 20.10
N CYS A 575 30.20 69.31 19.12
CA CYS A 575 28.76 69.03 19.05
C CYS A 575 28.49 67.53 18.80
N LEU A 576 29.20 66.91 17.86
CA LEU A 576 29.06 65.48 17.58
C LEU A 576 29.40 64.62 18.80
N ARG A 577 30.44 65.00 19.55
CA ARG A 577 30.84 64.27 20.76
C ARG A 577 29.84 64.44 21.90
N ILE A 578 29.28 65.64 22.08
CA ILE A 578 28.20 65.88 23.05
C ILE A 578 26.99 64.99 22.75
N GLU A 579 26.58 64.85 21.49
CA GLU A 579 25.45 64.00 21.12
C GLU A 579 25.70 62.52 21.46
N GLN A 580 26.89 62.01 21.15
CA GLN A 580 27.30 60.63 21.47
C GLN A 580 27.30 60.37 22.98
N GLU A 581 27.88 61.27 23.77
CA GLU A 581 27.94 61.12 25.23
C GLU A 581 26.57 61.28 25.89
N LEU A 582 25.71 62.18 25.36
CA LEU A 582 24.34 62.33 25.85
C LEU A 582 23.54 61.04 25.61
N ALA A 583 23.71 60.39 24.45
CA ALA A 583 23.10 59.10 24.16
C ALA A 583 23.62 57.98 25.10
N ALA A 584 24.92 57.97 25.42
CA ALA A 584 25.50 57.02 26.37
C ALA A 584 24.97 57.20 27.79
N ILE A 585 24.77 58.45 28.24
CA ILE A 585 24.18 58.78 29.54
C ILE A 585 22.71 58.34 29.60
N LYS A 586 21.93 58.59 28.54
CA LYS A 586 20.54 58.12 28.43
C LYS A 586 20.45 56.60 28.49
N LYS A 587 21.32 55.87 27.78
CA LYS A 587 21.37 54.40 27.78
C LYS A 587 21.62 53.79 29.15
N LYS A 588 22.44 54.43 29.99
CA LYS A 588 22.69 54.00 31.38
C LYS A 588 21.49 54.22 32.31
N ALA A 589 20.53 55.08 31.94
CA ALA A 589 19.33 55.35 32.73
C ALA A 589 18.19 54.34 32.49
N TYR A 590 18.22 53.59 31.38
CA TYR A 590 17.21 52.60 31.04
C TYR A 590 17.40 51.32 31.86
N VAL A 591 16.40 51.01 32.69
CA VAL A 591 16.41 49.79 33.51
C VAL A 591 16.19 48.59 32.60
N PRO A 592 16.99 47.52 32.72
CA PRO A 592 16.75 46.30 31.94
C PRO A 592 15.66 45.42 32.57
N PRO A 593 15.06 44.51 31.78
CA PRO A 593 14.25 43.39 32.30
C PRO A 593 15.04 42.57 33.33
N LYS A 594 14.36 41.76 34.14
CA LYS A 594 15.02 40.92 35.16
C LYS A 594 14.48 39.50 35.16
N ASN A 595 15.17 38.58 35.83
CA ASN A 595 14.73 37.19 36.05
C ASN A 595 14.31 36.45 34.77
N ILE A 596 15.19 36.44 33.76
CA ILE A 596 14.94 35.62 32.57
C ILE A 596 14.90 34.14 32.97
N SER A 597 13.89 33.41 32.48
CA SER A 597 13.69 31.99 32.78
C SER A 597 12.98 31.29 31.62
N PHE A 598 13.18 29.98 31.50
CA PHE A 598 12.64 29.18 30.39
C PHE A 598 11.70 28.09 30.92
N SER A 599 10.65 27.81 30.16
CA SER A 599 9.62 26.81 30.49
C SER A 599 9.04 26.19 29.23
N GLU A 600 8.25 25.11 29.35
CA GLU A 600 7.57 24.47 28.20
C GLU A 600 8.55 24.10 27.07
N VAL A 601 9.72 23.55 27.42
CA VAL A 601 10.77 23.17 26.48
C VAL A 601 10.33 21.94 25.70
N THR A 602 10.43 22.01 24.37
CA THR A 602 10.15 20.92 23.44
C THR A 602 11.34 20.71 22.50
N SER A 603 11.24 19.74 21.59
CA SER A 603 12.27 19.53 20.58
C SER A 603 12.39 20.68 19.56
N TYR A 604 11.41 21.59 19.47
CA TYR A 604 11.40 22.67 18.48
C TYR A 604 10.99 24.03 19.03
N SER A 605 10.77 24.16 20.35
CA SER A 605 10.33 25.41 20.96
C SER A 605 10.64 25.47 22.45
N PHE A 606 10.68 26.68 23.00
CA PHE A 606 10.58 26.90 24.45
C PHE A 606 10.01 28.29 24.75
N LYS A 607 9.41 28.45 25.92
CA LYS A 607 8.85 29.72 26.38
C LYS A 607 9.85 30.48 27.22
N THR A 608 10.14 31.71 26.83
CA THR A 608 11.00 32.65 27.56
C THR A 608 10.13 33.56 28.42
N ASN A 609 10.46 33.74 29.69
CA ASN A 609 9.73 34.57 30.65
C ASN A 609 10.69 35.58 31.32
N TRP A 610 10.22 36.80 31.59
CA TRP A 610 10.99 37.85 32.27
C TRP A 610 10.10 38.71 33.19
N SER A 611 10.74 39.46 34.09
CA SER A 611 10.12 40.49 34.92
C SER A 611 10.18 41.86 34.23
N PRO A 612 9.14 42.70 34.37
CA PRO A 612 9.12 44.05 33.79
C PRO A 612 10.32 44.91 34.19
N ALA A 613 10.79 45.71 33.24
CA ALA A 613 12.01 46.51 33.39
C ALA A 613 11.81 47.81 34.21
N GLY A 614 10.74 48.56 33.96
CA GLY A 614 10.42 49.82 34.66
C GLY A 614 9.18 50.52 34.09
N GLU A 615 8.90 51.75 34.55
CA GLU A 615 7.84 52.60 33.98
C GLU A 615 8.26 53.17 32.62
N ASN A 616 7.31 53.43 31.72
CA ASN A 616 7.52 53.98 30.36
C ASN A 616 8.27 53.08 29.35
N VAL A 617 8.21 51.76 29.53
CA VAL A 617 8.63 50.81 28.48
C VAL A 617 7.63 50.85 27.33
N PHE A 618 8.12 50.91 26.10
CA PHE A 618 7.32 50.86 24.87
C PHE A 618 7.13 49.43 24.37
N SER A 619 8.21 48.63 24.34
CA SER A 619 8.21 47.25 23.89
C SER A 619 9.38 46.46 24.50
N TYR A 620 9.37 45.15 24.34
CA TYR A 620 10.50 44.27 24.63
C TYR A 620 10.99 43.63 23.34
N HIS A 621 12.30 43.60 23.14
CA HIS A 621 12.95 42.92 22.01
C HIS A 621 13.68 41.70 22.54
N ILE A 622 13.30 40.53 22.05
CA ILE A 622 13.86 39.23 22.39
C ILE A 622 14.69 38.79 21.20
N THR A 623 16.02 38.86 21.33
CA THR A 623 16.94 38.35 20.32
C THR A 623 17.41 36.96 20.70
N TYR A 624 17.41 36.02 19.76
CA TYR A 624 17.93 34.68 20.02
C TYR A 624 18.72 34.13 18.84
N LYS A 625 19.72 33.31 19.14
CA LYS A 625 20.58 32.66 18.14
C LYS A 625 21.08 31.31 18.63
N GLU A 626 21.42 30.45 17.68
CA GLU A 626 22.16 29.22 17.97
C GLU A 626 23.52 29.59 18.60
N ALA A 627 23.94 28.91 19.66
CA ALA A 627 25.20 29.23 20.34
C ALA A 627 26.44 29.13 19.43
N THR A 628 26.35 28.31 18.38
CA THR A 628 27.39 28.13 17.34
C THR A 628 27.09 28.85 16.03
N GLY A 629 25.96 29.55 15.92
CA GLY A 629 25.51 30.19 14.69
C GLY A 629 25.59 31.71 14.71
N ASP A 630 25.69 32.32 13.53
CA ASP A 630 25.75 33.78 13.37
C ASP A 630 24.37 34.42 13.06
N ASN A 631 23.35 33.60 12.78
CA ASN A 631 22.00 34.09 12.49
C ASN A 631 21.23 34.40 13.77
N GLU A 632 20.99 35.69 14.01
CA GLU A 632 20.22 36.21 15.14
C GLU A 632 18.81 36.62 14.68
N ILE A 633 17.80 36.15 15.40
CA ILE A 633 16.39 36.42 15.14
C ILE A 633 15.86 37.34 16.24
N THR A 634 15.08 38.36 15.89
CA THR A 634 14.50 39.31 16.84
C THR A 634 12.97 39.22 16.86
N VAL A 635 12.41 39.06 18.06
CA VAL A 635 10.97 39.06 18.34
C VAL A 635 10.64 40.27 19.20
N VAL A 636 9.63 41.05 18.80
CA VAL A 636 9.20 42.27 19.47
C VAL A 636 7.83 42.04 20.11
N GLU A 637 7.76 42.27 21.40
CA GLU A 637 6.57 42.10 22.24
C GLU A 637 6.14 43.44 22.84
N PRO A 638 4.83 43.72 23.00
CA PRO A 638 4.35 44.96 23.60
C PRO A 638 4.80 45.10 25.06
N ALA A 639 4.80 46.33 25.58
CA ALA A 639 5.21 46.62 26.96
C ALA A 639 4.43 45.83 28.05
N SER A 640 3.23 45.34 27.74
CA SER A 640 2.41 44.51 28.63
C SER A 640 2.87 43.06 28.72
N SER A 641 3.65 42.57 27.75
CA SER A 641 4.11 41.19 27.69
C SER A 641 5.28 40.94 28.63
N THR A 642 5.28 39.77 29.27
CA THR A 642 6.35 39.28 30.15
C THR A 642 6.82 37.87 29.79
N SER A 643 6.34 37.36 28.66
CA SER A 643 6.74 36.05 28.13
C SER A 643 6.53 35.97 26.63
N VAL A 644 7.34 35.16 25.94
CA VAL A 644 7.17 34.83 24.52
C VAL A 644 7.55 33.37 24.27
N VAL A 645 6.85 32.71 23.35
CA VAL A 645 7.22 31.35 22.91
C VAL A 645 8.10 31.45 21.68
N LEU A 646 9.33 30.95 21.79
CA LEU A 646 10.25 30.83 20.66
C LEU A 646 9.99 29.49 19.99
N ASN A 647 9.56 29.53 18.74
CA ASN A 647 9.23 28.34 17.95
C ASN A 647 10.30 28.08 16.89
N ASN A 648 10.18 26.94 16.21
CA ASN A 648 10.92 26.63 14.98
C ASN A 648 12.43 26.47 15.22
N LEU A 649 12.77 26.02 16.42
CA LEU A 649 14.13 25.79 16.86
C LEU A 649 14.59 24.40 16.41
N LYS A 650 15.90 24.20 16.27
CA LYS A 650 16.47 22.89 16.02
C LYS A 650 16.44 22.05 17.30
N PRO A 651 16.18 20.73 17.23
CA PRO A 651 16.25 19.85 18.38
C PRO A 651 17.68 19.66 18.88
N GLU A 652 17.83 19.33 20.16
CA GLU A 652 19.12 19.13 20.84
C GLU A 652 20.13 20.27 20.62
N THR A 653 19.64 21.51 20.48
CA THR A 653 20.46 22.67 20.11
C THR A 653 20.40 23.73 21.19
N LEU A 654 21.57 24.25 21.60
CA LEU A 654 21.71 25.32 22.58
C LEU A 654 21.46 26.68 21.93
N TYR A 655 20.54 27.46 22.51
CA TYR A 655 20.19 28.80 22.09
C TYR A 655 20.58 29.83 23.15
N LEU A 656 21.16 30.94 22.71
CA LEU A 656 21.40 32.14 23.52
C LEU A 656 20.25 33.12 23.28
N VAL A 657 19.67 33.65 24.35
CA VAL A 657 18.49 34.53 24.31
C VAL A 657 18.77 35.81 25.09
N ASN A 658 18.53 36.96 24.48
CA ASN A 658 18.66 38.29 25.08
C ASN A 658 17.30 38.99 25.10
N VAL A 659 16.93 39.59 26.22
CA VAL A 659 15.72 40.43 26.33
C VAL A 659 16.15 41.87 26.65
N THR A 660 15.79 42.81 25.76
CA THR A 660 16.01 44.27 25.92
C THR A 660 14.67 45.00 26.04
N ALA A 661 14.62 46.05 26.86
CA ALA A 661 13.46 46.94 26.94
C ALA A 661 13.68 48.17 26.06
N GLU A 662 12.66 48.54 25.28
CA GLU A 662 12.63 49.74 24.46
C GLU A 662 11.95 50.89 25.23
N TYR A 663 12.56 52.08 25.22
CA TYR A 663 12.04 53.33 25.76
C TYR A 663 11.94 54.37 24.64
N GLU A 664 11.26 55.50 24.90
CA GLU A 664 11.05 56.58 23.92
C GLU A 664 12.34 57.07 23.23
N ASP A 665 13.46 57.05 23.97
CA ASP A 665 14.74 57.63 23.56
C ASP A 665 15.86 56.56 23.38
N GLY A 666 15.57 55.26 23.48
CA GLY A 666 16.55 54.19 23.25
C GLY A 666 16.28 52.86 23.98
N PHE A 667 17.25 51.94 23.95
CA PHE A 667 17.13 50.58 24.51
C PHE A 667 17.94 50.40 25.80
N SER A 668 17.41 49.60 26.72
CA SER A 668 18.16 49.12 27.90
C SER A 668 19.34 48.22 27.52
N ILE A 669 20.21 47.94 28.49
CA ILE A 669 21.13 46.81 28.37
C ILE A 669 20.35 45.47 28.28
N PRO A 670 20.85 44.46 27.55
CA PRO A 670 20.18 43.16 27.41
C PRO A 670 20.29 42.31 28.68
N THR A 671 19.24 41.55 28.97
CA THR A 671 19.25 40.47 29.95
C THR A 671 19.46 39.15 29.22
N VAL A 672 20.53 38.43 29.55
CA VAL A 672 20.98 37.23 28.81
C VAL A 672 20.52 35.95 29.53
N GLY A 673 20.09 34.94 28.76
CA GLY A 673 19.83 33.59 29.21
C GLY A 673 20.18 32.56 28.12
N GLU A 674 20.24 31.28 28.49
CA GLU A 674 20.53 30.17 27.58
C GLU A 674 19.60 28.98 27.85
N GLU A 675 19.19 28.27 26.80
CA GLU A 675 18.36 27.08 26.90
C GLU A 675 18.64 26.10 25.76
N THR A 676 18.48 24.79 26.03
CA THR A 676 18.65 23.71 25.04
C THR A 676 17.32 23.03 24.74
N THR A 677 16.98 22.90 23.47
CA THR A 677 15.79 22.15 23.02
C THR A 677 15.91 20.64 23.28
N GLU A 678 14.77 19.97 23.44
CA GLU A 678 14.76 18.53 23.76
C GLU A 678 15.06 17.61 22.55
N GLU A 679 15.32 16.33 22.81
CA GLU A 679 15.49 15.31 21.76
C GLU A 679 14.17 15.00 21.03
N VAL A 680 14.24 14.67 19.74
CA VAL A 680 13.06 14.28 18.95
C VAL A 680 12.67 12.83 19.29
N LYS A 681 11.44 12.63 19.77
CA LYS A 681 10.85 11.30 20.02
C LYS A 681 9.59 11.11 19.19
N GLY A 682 9.39 9.92 18.66
CA GLY A 682 8.12 9.58 18.03
C GLY A 682 7.94 8.10 17.77
N ALA A 683 6.82 7.73 17.14
CA ALA A 683 6.52 6.36 16.79
C ALA A 683 7.13 5.97 15.43
N PRO A 684 7.58 4.72 15.25
CA PRO A 684 7.76 4.17 13.92
C PRO A 684 6.41 4.12 13.19
N ARG A 685 6.43 4.03 11.86
CA ARG A 685 5.21 3.99 11.02
C ARG A 685 5.14 2.68 10.21
N ASN A 686 4.00 2.44 9.57
CA ASN A 686 3.82 1.38 8.56
C ASN A 686 4.15 -0.04 9.05
N LEU A 687 3.50 -0.51 10.11
CA LEU A 687 3.65 -1.90 10.53
C LEU A 687 3.02 -2.82 9.47
N LYS A 688 3.84 -3.64 8.81
CA LYS A 688 3.40 -4.66 7.85
C LYS A 688 3.74 -6.04 8.37
N VAL A 689 2.77 -6.95 8.27
CA VAL A 689 2.91 -8.36 8.60
C VAL A 689 3.00 -9.15 7.30
N THR A 690 3.99 -10.03 7.19
CA THR A 690 4.23 -10.90 6.03
C THR A 690 4.70 -12.28 6.50
N ASP A 691 4.80 -13.24 5.57
CA ASP A 691 5.32 -14.59 5.85
C ASP A 691 4.58 -15.28 7.03
N GLU A 692 3.25 -15.18 7.07
CA GLU A 692 2.41 -15.80 8.10
C GLU A 692 2.42 -17.33 7.94
N THR A 693 2.82 -18.05 9.00
CA THR A 693 2.80 -19.51 9.09
C THR A 693 1.90 -19.94 10.24
N THR A 694 1.76 -21.25 10.45
CA THR A 694 1.02 -21.80 11.59
C THR A 694 1.65 -21.47 12.95
N ASP A 695 2.89 -21.02 13.01
CA ASP A 695 3.66 -20.84 14.25
C ASP A 695 4.59 -19.61 14.25
N SER A 696 4.55 -18.78 13.20
CA SER A 696 5.39 -17.60 13.07
C SER A 696 4.78 -16.57 12.13
N PHE A 697 5.23 -15.32 12.24
CA PHE A 697 5.02 -14.30 11.22
C PHE A 697 6.15 -13.27 11.29
N LYS A 698 6.33 -12.53 10.20
CA LYS A 698 7.37 -11.50 10.09
C LYS A 698 6.75 -10.12 10.11
N ILE A 699 7.30 -9.26 10.95
CA ILE A 699 6.89 -7.85 11.06
C ILE A 699 7.96 -6.94 10.45
N THR A 700 7.52 -5.90 9.77
CA THR A 700 8.34 -4.84 9.18
C THR A 700 7.76 -3.47 9.50
N TRP A 701 8.60 -2.47 9.74
CA TRP A 701 8.18 -1.11 10.11
C TRP A 701 9.15 -0.05 9.57
N SER A 702 8.71 1.20 9.49
CA SER A 702 9.52 2.36 9.11
C SER A 702 10.35 2.90 10.28
N GLN A 703 11.42 3.64 9.97
CA GLN A 703 12.23 4.38 10.96
C GLN A 703 11.36 5.28 11.85
N ALA A 704 11.66 5.32 13.14
CA ALA A 704 11.07 6.29 14.07
C ALA A 704 11.91 7.58 14.05
N PRO A 705 11.31 8.77 14.18
CA PRO A 705 12.02 10.04 14.11
C PRO A 705 13.00 10.19 15.29
N GLY A 706 14.09 10.94 15.10
CA GLY A 706 15.14 11.12 16.10
C GLY A 706 16.15 9.96 16.20
N ARG A 707 17.09 10.08 17.15
CA ARG A 707 18.21 9.15 17.31
C ARG A 707 17.82 7.90 18.11
N VAL A 708 17.16 6.95 17.44
CA VAL A 708 16.74 5.67 18.05
C VAL A 708 17.95 4.79 18.38
N LEU A 709 18.01 4.26 19.61
CA LEU A 709 19.06 3.35 20.08
C LEU A 709 18.76 1.88 19.77
N ARG A 710 17.50 1.47 19.91
CA ARG A 710 17.00 0.12 19.59
C ARG A 710 15.47 0.10 19.56
N TYR A 711 14.90 -1.00 19.08
CA TYR A 711 13.46 -1.26 19.12
C TYR A 711 13.14 -2.39 20.07
N ARG A 712 12.19 -2.16 20.98
CA ARG A 712 11.62 -3.15 21.89
C ARG A 712 10.25 -3.56 21.36
N ILE A 713 10.10 -4.84 21.04
CA ILE A 713 8.90 -5.40 20.42
C ILE A 713 8.20 -6.27 21.45
N ILE A 714 6.95 -5.93 21.76
CA ILE A 714 6.11 -6.68 22.69
C ILE A 714 4.96 -7.29 21.89
N TYR A 715 4.67 -8.57 22.10
CA TYR A 715 3.58 -9.24 21.41
C TYR A 715 2.83 -10.21 22.32
N ARG A 716 1.50 -10.25 22.19
CA ARG A 716 0.61 -11.06 23.04
C ARG A 716 -0.62 -11.55 22.29
N PRO A 717 -1.18 -12.72 22.63
CA PRO A 717 -2.46 -13.18 22.08
C PRO A 717 -3.59 -12.19 22.44
N VAL A 718 -4.43 -11.84 21.47
CA VAL A 718 -5.58 -10.93 21.67
C VAL A 718 -6.63 -11.55 22.61
N THR A 719 -6.76 -12.88 22.60
CA THR A 719 -7.67 -13.65 23.46
C THR A 719 -7.25 -13.68 24.95
N GLY A 720 -6.09 -13.11 25.29
CA GLY A 720 -5.52 -13.12 26.64
C GLY A 720 -4.45 -14.21 26.80
N GLY A 721 -3.31 -13.83 27.37
CA GLY A 721 -2.13 -14.69 27.58
C GLY A 721 -0.90 -13.87 28.01
N GLU A 722 0.23 -14.54 28.27
CA GLU A 722 1.50 -13.86 28.61
C GLU A 722 2.05 -13.06 27.41
N SER A 723 2.54 -11.85 27.69
CA SER A 723 3.25 -11.02 26.72
C SER A 723 4.71 -11.46 26.59
N LYS A 724 5.17 -11.65 25.36
CA LYS A 724 6.59 -11.91 25.05
C LYS A 724 7.25 -10.63 24.57
N GLU A 725 8.54 -10.47 24.86
CA GLU A 725 9.34 -9.29 24.47
C GLU A 725 10.59 -9.71 23.70
N VAL A 726 10.95 -8.94 22.66
CA VAL A 726 12.23 -9.08 21.94
C VAL A 726 12.80 -7.71 21.57
N THR A 727 14.12 -7.54 21.66
CA THR A 727 14.81 -6.31 21.27
C THR A 727 15.53 -6.45 19.93
N THR A 728 15.60 -5.36 19.17
CA THR A 728 16.20 -5.30 17.84
C THR A 728 17.09 -4.05 17.71
N PRO A 729 18.27 -4.12 17.07
CA PRO A 729 19.15 -2.96 16.93
C PRO A 729 18.52 -1.79 16.17
N ALA A 730 19.06 -0.59 16.38
CA ALA A 730 18.60 0.64 15.73
C ALA A 730 18.59 0.58 14.21
N ASN A 731 19.39 -0.21 13.52
CA ASN A 731 19.40 -0.27 12.05
C ASN A 731 18.45 -1.34 11.46
N GLN A 732 17.87 -2.20 12.30
CA GLN A 732 17.06 -3.31 11.84
C GLN A 732 15.57 -2.95 11.87
N ARG A 733 14.89 -3.11 10.73
CA ARG A 733 13.49 -2.72 10.50
C ARG A 733 12.54 -3.88 10.23
N ARG A 734 13.02 -5.09 10.50
CA ARG A 734 12.31 -6.34 10.28
C ARG A 734 12.64 -7.35 11.36
N ARG A 735 11.64 -8.09 11.84
CA ARG A 735 11.81 -9.15 12.82
C ARG A 735 10.83 -10.29 12.56
N THR A 736 11.31 -11.53 12.61
CA THR A 736 10.45 -12.71 12.63
C THR A 736 10.12 -13.07 14.08
N LEU A 737 8.86 -13.30 14.37
CA LEU A 737 8.37 -13.77 15.66
C LEU A 737 7.98 -15.24 15.50
N GLU A 738 8.61 -16.12 16.28
CA GLU A 738 8.50 -17.58 16.16
C GLU A 738 7.92 -18.21 17.43
N ASN A 739 7.58 -19.50 17.37
CA ASN A 739 6.99 -20.27 18.48
C ASN A 739 5.65 -19.66 18.96
N LEU A 740 4.79 -19.34 17.99
CA LEU A 740 3.45 -18.81 18.18
C LEU A 740 2.42 -19.94 18.10
N THR A 741 1.23 -19.72 18.67
CA THR A 741 0.14 -20.71 18.66
C THR A 741 -0.65 -20.59 17.35
N PRO A 742 -0.92 -21.69 16.63
CA PRO A 742 -1.71 -21.66 15.40
C PRO A 742 -3.12 -21.10 15.58
N ASP A 743 -3.73 -20.59 14.51
CA ASP A 743 -5.09 -20.00 14.52
C ASP A 743 -5.29 -18.96 15.64
N THR A 744 -4.24 -18.16 15.95
CA THR A 744 -4.26 -17.17 17.03
C THR A 744 -3.90 -15.78 16.50
N LYS A 745 -4.72 -14.80 16.87
CA LYS A 745 -4.46 -13.38 16.61
C LYS A 745 -3.58 -12.78 17.71
N TYR A 746 -2.53 -12.09 17.31
CA TYR A 746 -1.58 -11.40 18.17
C TYR A 746 -1.66 -9.89 18.01
N GLU A 747 -1.60 -9.17 19.12
CA GLU A 747 -1.33 -7.73 19.15
C GLU A 747 0.18 -7.54 19.30
N VAL A 748 0.78 -6.74 18.42
CA VAL A 748 2.22 -6.46 18.37
C VAL A 748 2.44 -4.96 18.57
N SER A 749 3.33 -4.60 19.48
CA SER A 749 3.75 -3.23 19.80
C SER A 749 5.23 -3.07 19.53
N VAL A 750 5.61 -2.18 18.62
CA VAL A 750 7.00 -1.83 18.31
C VAL A 750 7.33 -0.49 18.96
N ILE A 751 8.19 -0.50 19.99
CA ILE A 751 8.55 0.68 20.80
C ILE A 751 9.99 1.08 20.48
N PRO A 752 10.25 2.28 19.95
CA PRO A 752 11.61 2.81 19.84
C PRO A 752 12.13 3.27 21.21
N GLU A 753 13.41 3.04 21.48
CA GLU A 753 14.07 3.52 22.70
C GLU A 753 15.09 4.63 22.35
N TYR A 754 14.99 5.74 23.06
CA TYR A 754 15.85 6.93 22.95
C TYR A 754 16.70 7.11 24.21
N PHE A 755 17.62 8.08 24.21
CA PHE A 755 18.50 8.30 25.36
C PHE A 755 17.71 8.72 26.61
N SER A 756 16.66 9.54 26.46
CA SER A 756 15.85 9.96 27.60
C SER A 756 14.62 9.08 27.89
N GLY A 757 14.43 7.96 27.16
CA GLY A 757 13.42 6.95 27.49
C GLY A 757 12.73 6.29 26.28
N PRO A 758 11.71 5.44 26.53
CA PRO A 758 10.91 4.82 25.48
C PRO A 758 10.04 5.86 24.77
N GLY A 759 9.99 5.81 23.44
CA GLY A 759 9.07 6.60 22.63
C GLY A 759 7.70 5.97 22.51
N THR A 760 6.86 6.55 21.66
CA THR A 760 5.49 6.10 21.43
C THR A 760 5.48 4.76 20.66
N PRO A 761 4.70 3.75 21.11
CA PRO A 761 4.59 2.46 20.43
C PRO A 761 3.84 2.56 19.10
N LEU A 762 4.29 1.79 18.11
CA LEU A 762 3.50 1.42 16.93
C LEU A 762 2.83 0.08 17.17
N THR A 763 1.51 0.09 17.32
CA THR A 763 0.70 -1.10 17.54
C THR A 763 0.02 -1.59 16.26
N GLY A 764 -0.07 -2.90 16.09
CA GLY A 764 -0.91 -3.52 15.08
C GLY A 764 -1.19 -4.98 15.36
N ASN A 765 -2.02 -5.58 14.52
CA ASN A 765 -2.45 -6.97 14.69
C ASN A 765 -1.79 -7.87 13.64
N ALA A 766 -1.45 -9.08 14.05
CA ALA A 766 -0.97 -10.17 13.20
C ALA A 766 -1.76 -11.44 13.53
N ALA A 767 -1.81 -12.40 12.61
CA ALA A 767 -2.39 -13.72 12.88
C ALA A 767 -1.41 -14.81 12.43
N THR A 768 -1.48 -15.95 13.10
CA THR A 768 -0.89 -17.20 12.59
C THR A 768 -1.93 -17.95 11.78
N GLU A 769 -1.50 -18.63 10.73
CA GLU A 769 -2.36 -19.45 9.88
C GLU A 769 -2.99 -20.63 10.64
N GLU A 770 -4.14 -21.10 10.13
CA GLU A 770 -4.83 -22.27 10.68
C GLU A 770 -4.18 -23.59 10.23
N VAL A 771 -4.12 -24.59 11.12
CA VAL A 771 -3.61 -25.92 10.78
C VAL A 771 -4.60 -26.61 9.85
N ARG A 772 -4.19 -26.88 8.60
CA ARG A 772 -4.97 -27.64 7.61
C ARG A 772 -4.42 -29.05 7.46
N GLY A 773 -5.31 -30.03 7.34
CA GLY A 773 -4.93 -31.36 6.87
C GLY A 773 -6.06 -32.11 6.18
N ASN A 774 -5.78 -33.33 5.78
CA ASN A 774 -6.71 -34.19 5.05
C ASN A 774 -7.34 -35.25 5.97
N PRO A 775 -8.61 -35.62 5.74
CA PRO A 775 -9.20 -36.79 6.38
C PRO A 775 -8.42 -38.05 5.99
N ARG A 776 -8.52 -39.10 6.82
CA ARG A 776 -7.80 -40.38 6.62
C ARG A 776 -8.75 -41.57 6.67
N ASP A 777 -8.28 -42.76 6.27
CA ASP A 777 -8.95 -44.04 6.47
C ASP A 777 -10.39 -44.15 5.92
N LEU A 778 -10.61 -43.81 4.64
CA LEU A 778 -11.94 -43.95 4.02
C LEU A 778 -12.35 -45.42 3.92
N ARG A 779 -13.53 -45.76 4.45
CA ARG A 779 -14.13 -47.10 4.43
C ARG A 779 -15.55 -47.05 3.87
N VAL A 780 -15.86 -47.97 2.97
CA VAL A 780 -17.20 -48.19 2.40
C VAL A 780 -17.81 -49.45 3.00
N SER A 781 -19.07 -49.37 3.44
CA SER A 781 -19.81 -50.45 4.10
C SER A 781 -21.31 -50.39 3.78
N ASP A 782 -22.09 -51.40 4.17
CA ASP A 782 -23.55 -51.44 4.06
C ASP A 782 -24.11 -51.13 2.65
N ALA A 783 -23.45 -51.64 1.60
CA ALA A 783 -23.87 -51.44 0.22
C ALA A 783 -25.15 -52.25 -0.10
N THR A 784 -26.15 -51.58 -0.68
CA THR A 784 -27.40 -52.16 -1.20
C THR A 784 -27.50 -51.95 -2.71
N THR A 785 -28.64 -52.27 -3.33
CA THR A 785 -28.92 -51.95 -4.74
C THR A 785 -29.00 -50.44 -5.01
N SER A 786 -29.17 -49.58 -3.99
CA SER A 786 -29.32 -48.14 -4.18
C SER A 786 -28.68 -47.24 -3.11
N THR A 787 -27.94 -47.81 -2.16
CA THR A 787 -27.32 -47.07 -1.06
C THR A 787 -25.95 -47.64 -0.69
N MET A 788 -25.05 -46.83 -0.11
CA MET A 788 -23.82 -47.29 0.55
C MET A 788 -23.40 -46.32 1.66
N LYS A 789 -22.72 -46.80 2.69
CA LYS A 789 -22.24 -46.00 3.82
C LYS A 789 -20.75 -45.73 3.72
N LEU A 790 -20.35 -44.47 3.85
CA LEU A 790 -18.96 -44.04 3.91
C LEU A 790 -18.60 -43.65 5.35
N SER A 791 -17.38 -43.97 5.79
CA SER A 791 -16.81 -43.53 7.07
C SER A 791 -15.32 -43.22 6.94
N TRP A 792 -14.81 -42.24 7.69
CA TRP A 792 -13.41 -41.80 7.65
C TRP A 792 -12.93 -41.36 9.05
N SER A 793 -11.63 -41.08 9.17
CA SER A 793 -10.98 -40.45 10.32
C SER A 793 -10.91 -38.94 10.11
N GLY A 794 -11.17 -38.17 11.17
CA GLY A 794 -11.20 -36.70 11.11
C GLY A 794 -9.87 -36.06 10.71
N ALA A 795 -9.93 -34.94 9.99
CA ALA A 795 -8.78 -34.14 9.59
C ALA A 795 -8.30 -33.23 10.74
N PRO A 796 -6.99 -32.93 10.84
CA PRO A 796 -6.46 -32.04 11.87
C PRO A 796 -6.86 -30.59 11.64
N GLY A 797 -7.12 -29.85 12.72
CA GLY A 797 -7.60 -28.46 12.68
C GLY A 797 -9.10 -28.33 12.95
N LYS A 798 -9.63 -27.11 12.89
CA LYS A 798 -11.06 -26.82 13.11
C LYS A 798 -11.87 -26.99 11.82
N VAL A 799 -12.14 -28.23 11.44
CA VAL A 799 -12.95 -28.55 10.26
C VAL A 799 -14.38 -28.00 10.43
N LYS A 800 -14.87 -27.21 9.46
CA LYS A 800 -16.25 -26.68 9.46
C LYS A 800 -17.22 -27.72 8.90
N HIS A 801 -16.88 -28.31 7.77
CA HIS A 801 -17.68 -29.30 7.05
C HIS A 801 -16.78 -30.32 6.35
N TYR A 802 -17.31 -31.51 6.03
CA TYR A 802 -16.72 -32.38 5.00
C TYR A 802 -17.61 -32.38 3.76
N LEU A 803 -17.01 -32.19 2.60
CA LEU A 803 -17.64 -32.36 1.29
C LEU A 803 -17.35 -33.76 0.78
N VAL A 804 -18.39 -34.56 0.58
CA VAL A 804 -18.31 -35.91 0.00
C VAL A 804 -18.83 -35.85 -1.43
N THR A 805 -18.00 -36.21 -2.41
CA THR A 805 -18.44 -36.32 -3.81
C THR A 805 -18.41 -37.77 -4.28
N TYR A 806 -19.33 -38.13 -5.17
CA TYR A 806 -19.42 -39.47 -5.73
C TYR A 806 -19.88 -39.44 -7.19
N THR A 807 -19.17 -40.19 -8.04
CA THR A 807 -19.39 -40.19 -9.50
C THR A 807 -19.36 -41.63 -10.04
N PRO A 808 -20.34 -42.05 -10.86
CA PRO A 808 -20.28 -43.35 -11.53
C PRO A 808 -19.02 -43.48 -12.39
N VAL A 809 -18.24 -44.55 -12.21
CA VAL A 809 -16.98 -44.78 -12.97
C VAL A 809 -17.25 -44.95 -14.47
N ALA A 810 -18.42 -45.47 -14.85
CA ALA A 810 -18.85 -45.61 -16.24
C ALA A 810 -19.20 -44.28 -16.94
N GLY A 811 -19.10 -43.14 -16.23
CA GLY A 811 -19.44 -41.80 -16.72
C GLY A 811 -20.83 -41.33 -16.27
N GLY A 812 -20.91 -40.06 -15.84
CA GLY A 812 -22.12 -39.42 -15.34
C GLY A 812 -21.83 -38.13 -14.56
N GLU A 813 -22.87 -37.46 -14.07
CA GLU A 813 -22.74 -36.26 -13.23
C GLU A 813 -22.21 -36.60 -11.83
N THR A 814 -21.27 -35.81 -11.33
CA THR A 814 -20.79 -35.87 -9.95
C THR A 814 -21.87 -35.34 -9.01
N GLN A 815 -22.19 -36.12 -7.98
CA GLN A 815 -23.12 -35.72 -6.93
C GLN A 815 -22.33 -35.39 -5.65
N GLU A 816 -22.86 -34.49 -4.83
CA GLU A 816 -22.20 -34.01 -3.61
C GLU A 816 -23.11 -34.04 -2.38
N VAL A 817 -22.50 -34.32 -1.23
CA VAL A 817 -23.15 -34.31 0.09
C VAL A 817 -22.22 -33.60 1.07
N THR A 818 -22.71 -32.55 1.73
CA THR A 818 -21.96 -31.85 2.78
C THR A 818 -22.39 -32.34 4.15
N VAL A 819 -21.44 -32.70 5.01
CA VAL A 819 -21.68 -33.05 6.42
C VAL A 819 -20.96 -32.09 7.36
N ARG A 820 -21.42 -31.99 8.62
CA ARG A 820 -20.79 -31.13 9.64
C ARG A 820 -19.37 -31.64 9.97
N GLY A 821 -18.48 -30.74 10.36
CA GLY A 821 -17.07 -31.04 10.61
C GLY A 821 -16.79 -31.98 11.78
N ASP A 822 -17.78 -32.21 12.66
CA ASP A 822 -17.75 -33.21 13.73
C ASP A 822 -18.26 -34.60 13.29
N THR A 823 -18.85 -34.71 12.10
CA THR A 823 -19.40 -35.96 11.56
C THR A 823 -18.40 -36.61 10.60
N THR A 824 -18.03 -37.86 10.87
CA THR A 824 -17.06 -38.62 10.06
C THR A 824 -17.65 -39.81 9.30
N ASN A 825 -18.96 -39.80 9.07
CA ASN A 825 -19.64 -40.79 8.24
C ASN A 825 -20.85 -40.20 7.52
N THR A 826 -21.26 -40.82 6.41
CA THR A 826 -22.48 -40.44 5.68
C THR A 826 -23.07 -41.62 4.90
N MET A 827 -24.37 -41.57 4.62
CA MET A 827 -25.07 -42.57 3.80
C MET A 827 -25.41 -41.99 2.44
N LEU A 828 -24.83 -42.54 1.38
CA LEU A 828 -25.20 -42.21 0.00
C LEU A 828 -26.49 -42.95 -0.37
N ARG A 829 -27.41 -42.25 -1.04
CA ARG A 829 -28.75 -42.76 -1.40
C ARG A 829 -29.03 -42.53 -2.88
N ARG A 830 -30.01 -43.28 -3.42
CA ARG A 830 -30.47 -43.19 -4.82
C ARG A 830 -29.36 -43.49 -5.83
N LEU A 831 -28.46 -44.39 -5.47
CA LEU A 831 -27.41 -44.87 -6.36
C LEU A 831 -28.01 -45.84 -7.39
N LYS A 832 -27.38 -45.92 -8.57
CA LYS A 832 -27.71 -46.89 -9.60
C LYS A 832 -27.23 -48.27 -9.15
N GLN A 833 -28.04 -49.30 -9.39
CA GLN A 833 -27.70 -50.68 -9.03
C GLN A 833 -26.53 -51.23 -9.87
N GLY A 834 -25.76 -52.17 -9.31
CA GLY A 834 -24.61 -52.80 -9.97
C GLY A 834 -23.54 -51.82 -10.48
N THR A 835 -23.46 -50.61 -9.90
CA THR A 835 -22.65 -49.51 -10.43
C THR A 835 -21.51 -49.17 -9.45
N GLN A 836 -20.29 -49.09 -9.98
CA GLN A 836 -19.11 -48.63 -9.24
C GLN A 836 -19.04 -47.11 -9.24
N TYR A 837 -18.76 -46.52 -8.08
CA TYR A 837 -18.64 -45.09 -7.84
C TYR A 837 -17.23 -44.75 -7.36
N ALA A 838 -16.62 -43.73 -7.98
CA ALA A 838 -15.45 -43.05 -7.45
C ALA A 838 -15.91 -42.05 -6.38
N LEU A 839 -15.29 -42.10 -5.21
CA LEU A 839 -15.68 -41.36 -4.00
C LEU A 839 -14.53 -40.42 -3.61
N SER A 840 -14.86 -39.20 -3.16
CA SER A 840 -13.88 -38.31 -2.53
C SER A 840 -14.45 -37.62 -1.30
N VAL A 841 -13.63 -37.44 -0.27
CA VAL A 841 -13.98 -36.74 0.98
C VAL A 841 -12.99 -35.61 1.21
N THR A 842 -13.48 -34.38 1.26
CA THR A 842 -12.66 -33.17 1.39
C THR A 842 -13.04 -32.41 2.66
N ALA A 843 -12.06 -32.10 3.52
CA ALA A 843 -12.30 -31.25 4.69
C ALA A 843 -12.37 -29.78 4.27
N LEU A 844 -13.43 -29.07 4.68
CA LEU A 844 -13.62 -27.64 4.44
C LEU A 844 -13.33 -26.86 5.73
N TYR A 845 -12.36 -25.96 5.65
CA TYR A 845 -11.96 -25.04 6.71
C TYR A 845 -12.48 -23.62 6.42
N ALA A 846 -12.32 -22.69 7.36
CA ALA A 846 -12.74 -21.30 7.16
C ALA A 846 -11.95 -20.63 6.02
N SER A 847 -10.69 -20.99 5.84
CA SER A 847 -9.80 -20.45 4.81
C SER A 847 -9.81 -21.23 3.48
N GLY A 848 -10.59 -22.31 3.36
CA GLY A 848 -10.76 -23.06 2.10
C GLY A 848 -10.82 -24.58 2.26
N ALA A 849 -10.87 -25.29 1.14
CA ALA A 849 -10.85 -26.75 1.09
C ALA A 849 -9.42 -27.29 1.30
N GLY A 850 -9.29 -28.34 2.12
CA GLY A 850 -8.07 -29.16 2.17
C GLY A 850 -8.01 -30.17 1.01
N ASP A 851 -7.02 -31.07 1.04
CA ASP A 851 -6.90 -32.12 0.04
C ASP A 851 -7.97 -33.22 0.20
N ALA A 852 -8.40 -33.77 -0.93
CA ALA A 852 -9.41 -34.82 -0.99
C ALA A 852 -8.84 -36.21 -0.69
N LEU A 853 -9.54 -36.98 0.14
CA LEU A 853 -9.29 -38.40 0.36
C LEU A 853 -10.15 -39.22 -0.61
N PHE A 854 -9.53 -40.02 -1.46
CA PHE A 854 -10.21 -40.80 -2.51
C PHE A 854 -10.50 -42.25 -2.08
N GLY A 855 -11.55 -42.83 -2.65
CA GLY A 855 -11.87 -44.26 -2.53
C GLY A 855 -12.91 -44.71 -3.57
N GLU A 856 -13.31 -45.97 -3.51
CA GLU A 856 -14.29 -46.55 -4.45
C GLU A 856 -15.33 -47.41 -3.72
N GLY A 857 -16.55 -47.48 -4.27
CA GLY A 857 -17.62 -48.33 -3.75
C GLY A 857 -18.59 -48.80 -4.83
N THR A 858 -19.11 -50.01 -4.71
CA THR A 858 -20.01 -50.63 -5.72
C THR A 858 -21.34 -51.03 -5.09
N THR A 859 -22.46 -50.67 -5.73
CA THR A 859 -23.82 -51.10 -5.33
C THR A 859 -24.11 -52.53 -5.78
N LEU A 860 -25.02 -53.22 -5.07
CA LEU A 860 -25.41 -54.60 -5.39
C LEU A 860 -26.36 -54.69 -6.61
N GLU A 861 -26.46 -55.86 -7.24
CA GLU A 861 -27.38 -56.17 -8.35
C GLU A 861 -28.70 -56.77 -7.83
N GLU A 862 -29.82 -56.55 -8.55
CA GLU A 862 -31.16 -57.06 -8.22
C GLU A 862 -31.36 -58.52 -8.69
N ARG A 863 -31.90 -59.41 -7.84
CA ARG A 863 -32.17 -60.83 -8.14
C ARG A 863 -33.65 -61.06 -8.47
N GLY A 864 -33.96 -61.41 -9.72
CA GLY A 864 -35.30 -61.76 -10.19
C GLY A 864 -35.61 -63.26 -10.14
N SER A 865 -36.88 -63.63 -10.29
CA SER A 865 -37.33 -65.03 -10.45
C SER A 865 -37.97 -65.22 -11.83
N PRO A 866 -37.85 -66.39 -12.47
CA PRO A 866 -38.57 -66.68 -13.71
C PRO A 866 -40.08 -66.66 -13.45
N GLN A 867 -40.88 -66.41 -14.48
CA GLN A 867 -42.35 -66.32 -14.36
C GLN A 867 -43.06 -67.34 -15.27
N ASP A 868 -44.37 -67.52 -15.09
CA ASP A 868 -45.25 -68.28 -15.99
C ASP A 868 -44.84 -69.72 -16.36
N LEU A 869 -44.62 -70.59 -15.36
CA LEU A 869 -44.27 -72.00 -15.62
C LEU A 869 -45.47 -72.77 -16.20
N VAL A 870 -45.34 -73.20 -17.45
CA VAL A 870 -46.30 -74.03 -18.16
C VAL A 870 -45.70 -75.42 -18.37
N ILE A 871 -46.41 -76.44 -17.90
CA ILE A 871 -46.07 -77.85 -18.12
C ILE A 871 -46.95 -78.41 -19.24
N LYS A 872 -46.34 -78.95 -20.29
CA LYS A 872 -47.04 -79.54 -21.46
C LYS A 872 -46.17 -80.62 -22.13
N ASP A 873 -46.70 -81.27 -23.16
CA ASP A 873 -45.99 -82.31 -23.92
C ASP A 873 -45.55 -83.50 -23.05
N ILE A 874 -46.47 -83.98 -22.21
CA ILE A 874 -46.26 -85.08 -21.27
C ILE A 874 -46.41 -86.42 -22.00
N THR A 875 -45.41 -87.29 -21.89
CA THR A 875 -45.45 -88.68 -22.38
C THR A 875 -45.40 -89.66 -21.19
N ASP A 876 -45.28 -90.96 -21.46
CA ASP A 876 -45.03 -91.95 -20.42
C ASP A 876 -43.61 -91.85 -19.83
N THR A 877 -42.68 -91.16 -20.50
CA THR A 877 -41.27 -91.06 -20.06
C THR A 877 -40.68 -89.65 -20.10
N SER A 878 -41.45 -88.62 -20.46
CA SER A 878 -40.95 -87.25 -20.56
C SER A 878 -41.99 -86.19 -20.20
N VAL A 879 -41.52 -85.01 -19.80
CA VAL A 879 -42.33 -83.82 -19.51
C VAL A 879 -41.64 -82.56 -20.06
N GLY A 880 -42.37 -81.73 -20.80
CA GLY A 880 -41.91 -80.40 -21.22
C GLY A 880 -42.25 -79.31 -20.20
N ALA A 881 -41.27 -78.47 -19.85
CA ALA A 881 -41.41 -77.32 -18.96
C ALA A 881 -41.02 -76.03 -19.67
N TYR A 882 -41.87 -75.01 -19.62
CA TYR A 882 -41.74 -73.72 -20.33
C TYR A 882 -41.96 -72.56 -19.36
N TRP A 883 -41.16 -71.49 -19.42
CA TRP A 883 -41.27 -70.32 -18.51
C TRP A 883 -40.92 -69.02 -19.23
N THR A 884 -41.24 -67.87 -18.62
CA THR A 884 -40.81 -66.53 -19.05
C THR A 884 -39.54 -66.11 -18.32
N SER A 885 -38.66 -65.37 -19.00
CA SER A 885 -37.32 -65.03 -18.50
C SER A 885 -37.40 -64.15 -17.24
N ALA A 886 -36.53 -64.42 -16.26
CA ALA A 886 -36.43 -63.64 -15.04
C ALA A 886 -35.87 -62.23 -15.32
N PRO A 887 -36.32 -61.19 -14.59
CA PRO A 887 -35.78 -59.85 -14.74
C PRO A 887 -34.31 -59.78 -14.30
N GLY A 888 -33.52 -58.92 -14.95
CA GLY A 888 -32.08 -58.75 -14.70
C GLY A 888 -31.17 -59.54 -15.66
N MET A 889 -29.86 -59.45 -15.47
CA MET A 889 -28.87 -60.13 -16.32
C MET A 889 -28.71 -61.59 -15.91
N VAL A 890 -29.65 -62.44 -16.33
CA VAL A 890 -29.65 -63.88 -16.05
C VAL A 890 -28.46 -64.55 -16.73
N ARG A 891 -27.62 -65.24 -15.96
CA ARG A 891 -26.45 -65.98 -16.45
C ARG A 891 -26.80 -67.40 -16.91
N GLY A 892 -27.90 -67.95 -16.41
CA GLY A 892 -28.35 -69.33 -16.67
C GLY A 892 -29.62 -69.68 -15.90
N TYR A 893 -30.21 -70.84 -16.19
CA TYR A 893 -31.29 -71.43 -15.40
C TYR A 893 -30.90 -72.82 -14.89
N ARG A 894 -31.35 -73.18 -13.69
CA ARG A 894 -31.25 -74.54 -13.16
C ARG A 894 -32.64 -75.12 -12.99
N VAL A 895 -32.93 -76.23 -13.66
CA VAL A 895 -34.21 -76.95 -13.54
C VAL A 895 -33.96 -78.22 -12.73
N SER A 896 -34.78 -78.46 -11.71
CA SER A 896 -34.73 -79.66 -10.86
C SER A 896 -36.09 -80.34 -10.82
N TRP A 897 -36.11 -81.68 -10.75
CA TRP A 897 -37.34 -82.45 -10.61
C TRP A 897 -37.19 -83.59 -9.61
N LYS A 898 -38.29 -83.94 -8.94
CA LYS A 898 -38.34 -85.03 -7.95
C LYS A 898 -39.68 -85.77 -7.98
N SER A 899 -39.63 -87.10 -7.95
CA SER A 899 -40.80 -87.98 -7.81
C SER A 899 -41.50 -87.71 -6.48
N LEU A 900 -42.84 -87.69 -6.50
CA LEU A 900 -43.67 -87.58 -5.30
C LEU A 900 -44.09 -88.95 -4.75
N TYR A 901 -43.72 -90.04 -5.42
CA TYR A 901 -44.04 -91.41 -4.99
C TYR A 901 -42.90 -92.11 -4.26
N ASP A 902 -41.66 -91.72 -4.56
CA ASP A 902 -40.47 -92.15 -3.82
C ASP A 902 -39.44 -91.00 -3.77
N ASP A 903 -38.50 -91.10 -2.83
CA ASP A 903 -37.43 -90.12 -2.66
C ASP A 903 -36.21 -90.41 -3.55
N VAL A 904 -36.28 -91.44 -4.41
CA VAL A 904 -35.11 -91.97 -5.14
C VAL A 904 -34.99 -91.32 -6.51
N GLU A 905 -36.11 -91.02 -7.17
CA GLU A 905 -36.08 -90.43 -8.50
C GLU A 905 -36.08 -88.89 -8.45
N ALA A 906 -34.88 -88.31 -8.50
CA ALA A 906 -34.66 -86.88 -8.66
C ALA A 906 -33.57 -86.60 -9.70
N GLY A 907 -33.65 -85.44 -10.36
CA GLY A 907 -32.64 -85.00 -11.32
C GLY A 907 -32.56 -83.48 -11.41
N GLU A 908 -31.47 -83.00 -12.01
CA GLU A 908 -31.27 -81.58 -12.30
C GLU A 908 -30.63 -81.36 -13.67
N LYS A 909 -30.86 -80.17 -14.23
CA LYS A 909 -30.36 -79.76 -15.55
C LYS A 909 -30.06 -78.27 -15.54
N ASN A 910 -28.83 -77.90 -15.88
CA ASN A 910 -28.41 -76.50 -16.04
C ASN A 910 -28.57 -76.07 -17.51
N LEU A 911 -29.01 -74.83 -17.71
CA LEU A 911 -29.36 -74.25 -18.99
C LEU A 911 -28.73 -72.85 -19.13
N PRO A 912 -28.43 -72.40 -20.35
CA PRO A 912 -27.91 -71.05 -20.60
C PRO A 912 -28.98 -69.97 -20.30
N GLY A 913 -28.53 -68.73 -20.12
CA GLY A 913 -29.38 -67.62 -19.63
C GLY A 913 -30.50 -67.18 -20.57
N ASP A 914 -30.47 -67.60 -21.83
CA ASP A 914 -31.50 -67.37 -22.85
C ASP A 914 -32.54 -68.51 -22.94
N ALA A 915 -32.35 -69.61 -22.20
CA ALA A 915 -33.27 -70.73 -22.21
C ALA A 915 -34.60 -70.40 -21.52
N ILE A 916 -35.71 -70.61 -22.24
CA ILE A 916 -37.09 -70.41 -21.75
C ILE A 916 -37.93 -71.69 -21.73
N HIS A 917 -37.32 -72.84 -22.04
CA HIS A 917 -37.96 -74.15 -21.95
C HIS A 917 -36.95 -75.28 -21.85
N THR A 918 -37.40 -76.45 -21.40
CA THR A 918 -36.63 -77.70 -21.45
C THR A 918 -37.54 -78.93 -21.45
N VAL A 919 -37.03 -80.04 -21.98
CA VAL A 919 -37.65 -81.37 -21.85
C VAL A 919 -36.89 -82.18 -20.81
N ILE A 920 -37.64 -82.76 -19.89
CA ILE A 920 -37.17 -83.70 -18.86
C ILE A 920 -37.50 -85.10 -19.37
N GLU A 921 -36.48 -85.94 -19.56
CA GLU A 921 -36.59 -87.28 -20.15
C GLU A 921 -36.22 -88.37 -19.14
N ASN A 922 -36.46 -89.64 -19.49
CA ASN A 922 -36.21 -90.82 -18.65
C ASN A 922 -37.01 -90.84 -17.33
N LEU A 923 -38.23 -90.30 -17.35
CA LEU A 923 -39.18 -90.36 -16.24
C LEU A 923 -39.90 -91.72 -16.24
N GLN A 924 -40.36 -92.17 -15.07
CA GLN A 924 -41.18 -93.38 -14.98
C GLN A 924 -42.59 -93.11 -15.46
N PRO A 925 -43.23 -94.07 -16.17
CA PRO A 925 -44.67 -94.02 -16.47
C PRO A 925 -45.52 -93.94 -15.20
N GLU A 926 -46.72 -93.37 -15.33
CA GLU A 926 -47.71 -93.24 -14.24
C GLU A 926 -47.19 -92.54 -12.96
N THR A 927 -46.11 -91.75 -13.03
CA THR A 927 -45.41 -91.16 -11.87
C THR A 927 -45.57 -89.64 -11.81
N LYS A 928 -45.88 -89.10 -10.62
CA LYS A 928 -46.05 -87.66 -10.40
C LYS A 928 -44.73 -87.01 -9.96
N TYR A 929 -44.26 -85.99 -10.69
CA TYR A 929 -43.04 -85.23 -10.42
C TYR A 929 -43.34 -83.78 -10.05
N LYS A 930 -42.56 -83.23 -9.12
CA LYS A 930 -42.48 -81.78 -8.83
C LYS A 930 -41.26 -81.20 -9.54
N ILE A 931 -41.43 -80.14 -10.33
CA ILE A 931 -40.42 -79.48 -11.16
C ILE A 931 -40.19 -78.06 -10.61
N SER A 932 -38.94 -77.62 -10.47
CA SER A 932 -38.56 -76.29 -9.96
C SER A 932 -37.49 -75.65 -10.84
N VAL A 933 -37.69 -74.39 -11.26
CA VAL A 933 -36.80 -73.61 -12.13
C VAL A 933 -36.20 -72.43 -11.36
N PHE A 934 -34.87 -72.33 -11.32
CA PHE A 934 -34.11 -71.26 -10.65
C PHE A 934 -33.40 -70.38 -11.68
N ALA A 935 -33.47 -69.05 -11.56
CA ALA A 935 -32.64 -68.13 -12.32
C ALA A 935 -31.28 -67.92 -11.62
N THR A 936 -30.18 -67.98 -12.37
CA THR A 936 -28.82 -67.83 -11.82
C THR A 936 -28.24 -66.47 -12.21
N TYR A 937 -27.66 -65.77 -11.24
CA TYR A 937 -27.01 -64.46 -11.40
C TYR A 937 -25.56 -64.52 -10.90
N SER A 938 -24.76 -63.50 -11.22
CA SER A 938 -23.39 -63.32 -10.69
C SER A 938 -23.33 -63.36 -9.16
N SER A 939 -24.39 -62.86 -8.52
CA SER A 939 -24.51 -62.74 -7.07
C SER A 939 -25.11 -63.98 -6.38
N GLY A 940 -25.66 -64.96 -7.12
CA GLY A 940 -26.32 -66.16 -6.57
C GLY A 940 -27.62 -66.54 -7.30
N GLU A 941 -28.33 -67.56 -6.81
CA GLU A 941 -29.62 -68.00 -7.36
C GLU A 941 -30.78 -67.13 -6.85
N GLY A 942 -31.78 -66.90 -7.71
CA GLY A 942 -33.09 -66.33 -7.34
C GLY A 942 -34.06 -67.38 -6.80
N GLU A 943 -35.24 -66.96 -6.35
CA GLU A 943 -36.28 -67.86 -5.84
C GLU A 943 -36.82 -68.80 -6.94
N PRO A 944 -37.17 -70.07 -6.60
CA PRO A 944 -37.62 -71.04 -7.58
C PRO A 944 -39.08 -70.84 -8.02
N LEU A 945 -39.33 -71.03 -9.31
CA LEU A 945 -40.66 -71.19 -9.88
C LEU A 945 -41.02 -72.69 -9.99
N THR A 946 -42.11 -73.13 -9.38
CA THR A 946 -42.45 -74.57 -9.23
C THR A 946 -43.73 -75.01 -9.93
N GLY A 947 -43.77 -76.24 -10.45
CA GLY A 947 -44.95 -76.87 -11.08
C GLY A 947 -44.94 -78.40 -10.98
N ASP A 948 -46.11 -79.04 -11.09
CA ASP A 948 -46.26 -80.50 -10.96
C ASP A 948 -46.70 -81.14 -12.29
N ALA A 949 -46.23 -82.36 -12.58
CA ALA A 949 -46.61 -83.15 -13.77
C ALA A 949 -46.81 -84.62 -13.42
N THR A 950 -47.70 -85.34 -14.11
CA THR A 950 -47.85 -86.82 -13.97
C THR A 950 -47.71 -87.47 -15.33
N THR A 951 -46.73 -88.36 -15.50
CA THR A 951 -46.47 -89.07 -16.77
C THR A 951 -47.62 -89.99 -17.18
N GLU A 952 -47.68 -90.30 -18.47
CA GLU A 952 -48.74 -91.13 -19.05
C GLU A 952 -48.58 -92.64 -18.76
N LEU A 953 -49.62 -93.42 -19.10
CA LEU A 953 -49.62 -94.87 -18.92
C LEU A 953 -49.05 -95.56 -20.17
N SER A 954 -48.02 -96.39 -20.00
CA SER A 954 -47.45 -97.18 -21.09
C SER A 954 -48.52 -98.07 -21.76
N GLN A 955 -48.48 -98.21 -23.09
CA GLN A 955 -49.52 -98.89 -23.88
C GLN A 955 -49.80 -100.33 -23.40
N ASP A 956 -48.76 -101.09 -23.04
CA ASP A 956 -48.89 -102.46 -22.57
C ASP A 956 -49.60 -102.62 -21.21
N SER A 957 -49.64 -101.56 -20.41
CA SER A 957 -50.23 -101.60 -19.07
C SER A 957 -51.73 -101.31 -19.07
N LYS A 958 -52.32 -100.98 -20.24
CA LYS A 958 -53.74 -100.63 -20.38
C LYS A 958 -54.67 -101.85 -20.42
N THR A 959 -54.17 -103.04 -20.78
CA THR A 959 -54.96 -104.26 -20.98
C THR A 959 -54.76 -105.29 -19.86
N LEU A 960 -55.74 -106.19 -19.69
CA LEU A 960 -55.68 -107.36 -18.79
C LEU A 960 -55.85 -108.66 -19.58
N LYS A 961 -55.28 -109.76 -19.06
CA LYS A 961 -55.40 -111.10 -19.63
C LYS A 961 -56.41 -111.92 -18.83
N VAL A 962 -57.32 -112.61 -19.52
CA VAL A 962 -58.28 -113.56 -18.93
C VAL A 962 -57.98 -114.97 -19.45
N ASP A 963 -57.94 -115.96 -18.55
CA ASP A 963 -57.72 -117.38 -18.85
C ASP A 963 -58.35 -118.32 -17.81
N GLU A 964 -58.25 -119.64 -18.02
CA GLU A 964 -58.78 -120.70 -17.14
C GLU A 964 -60.29 -120.60 -16.83
N GLU A 965 -61.10 -120.42 -17.88
CA GLU A 965 -62.54 -120.28 -17.77
C GLU A 965 -63.22 -121.63 -17.48
N THR A 966 -64.01 -121.67 -16.41
CA THR A 966 -64.93 -122.77 -16.10
C THR A 966 -66.37 -122.33 -16.30
N GLU A 967 -67.34 -123.19 -15.97
CA GLU A 967 -68.75 -122.79 -15.95
C GLU A 967 -69.06 -121.68 -14.92
N ASN A 968 -68.20 -121.43 -13.92
CA ASN A 968 -68.49 -120.48 -12.84
C ASN A 968 -67.28 -119.70 -12.30
N THR A 969 -66.11 -119.81 -12.93
CA THR A 969 -64.89 -119.06 -12.57
C THR A 969 -64.11 -118.63 -13.82
N MET A 970 -63.30 -117.58 -13.68
CA MET A 970 -62.23 -117.24 -14.64
C MET A 970 -61.06 -116.58 -13.90
N ARG A 971 -59.83 -116.70 -14.41
CA ARG A 971 -58.64 -116.05 -13.86
C ARG A 971 -58.36 -114.76 -14.63
N VAL A 972 -58.00 -113.69 -13.89
CA VAL A 972 -57.66 -112.38 -14.45
C VAL A 972 -56.26 -111.99 -14.00
N THR A 973 -55.40 -111.57 -14.93
CA THR A 973 -54.00 -111.20 -14.69
C THR A 973 -53.67 -109.83 -15.32
N TRP A 974 -52.89 -108.98 -14.64
CA TRP A 974 -52.46 -107.65 -15.10
C TRP A 974 -50.97 -107.38 -14.85
N LYS A 975 -50.40 -106.34 -15.50
CA LYS A 975 -49.06 -105.84 -15.16
C LYS A 975 -49.08 -105.01 -13.87
N PRO A 976 -48.07 -105.14 -12.98
CA PRO A 976 -47.98 -104.34 -11.76
C PRO A 976 -47.94 -102.83 -12.09
N ALA A 977 -48.40 -102.02 -11.15
CA ALA A 977 -48.42 -100.57 -11.25
C ALA A 977 -47.21 -100.00 -10.50
N PRO A 978 -46.59 -98.91 -10.98
CA PRO A 978 -45.36 -98.37 -10.39
C PRO A 978 -45.61 -97.74 -9.02
N GLY A 979 -44.58 -97.71 -8.18
CA GLY A 979 -44.65 -97.15 -6.82
C GLY A 979 -45.33 -98.07 -5.78
N LYS A 980 -45.50 -97.55 -4.56
CA LYS A 980 -46.09 -98.30 -3.43
C LYS A 980 -47.61 -98.36 -3.53
N VAL A 981 -48.12 -99.30 -4.34
CA VAL A 981 -49.55 -99.64 -4.38
C VAL A 981 -49.98 -100.19 -3.02
N VAL A 982 -51.12 -99.71 -2.50
CA VAL A 982 -51.73 -100.20 -1.24
C VAL A 982 -52.52 -101.47 -1.49
N ASN A 983 -53.32 -101.50 -2.55
CA ASN A 983 -54.04 -102.68 -3.06
C ASN A 983 -54.53 -102.43 -4.48
N TYR A 984 -54.90 -103.48 -5.21
CA TYR A 984 -55.69 -103.39 -6.43
C TYR A 984 -57.18 -103.53 -6.12
N ARG A 985 -58.01 -102.79 -6.84
CA ARG A 985 -59.47 -102.94 -6.85
C ARG A 985 -59.87 -103.49 -8.21
N VAL A 986 -60.32 -104.75 -8.23
CA VAL A 986 -60.81 -105.43 -9.43
C VAL A 986 -62.33 -105.35 -9.42
N VAL A 987 -62.90 -104.76 -10.45
CA VAL A 987 -64.34 -104.54 -10.63
C VAL A 987 -64.79 -105.37 -11.83
N TYR A 988 -65.85 -106.15 -11.70
CA TYR A 988 -66.38 -106.94 -12.81
C TYR A 988 -67.90 -106.95 -12.85
N ARG A 989 -68.48 -106.89 -14.05
CA ARG A 989 -69.94 -106.82 -14.28
C ARG A 989 -70.34 -107.65 -15.50
N PRO A 990 -71.43 -108.45 -15.43
CA PRO A 990 -71.93 -109.17 -16.61
C PRO A 990 -72.50 -108.17 -17.64
N GLN A 991 -72.14 -108.33 -18.92
CA GLN A 991 -72.58 -107.44 -20.00
C GLN A 991 -74.09 -107.47 -20.22
N GLY A 992 -74.75 -108.61 -19.96
CA GLY A 992 -76.21 -108.78 -20.06
C GLY A 992 -77.05 -108.04 -19.01
N GLY A 993 -76.41 -107.20 -18.16
CA GLY A 993 -77.07 -106.47 -17.09
C GLY A 993 -77.13 -107.27 -15.78
N GLY A 994 -76.55 -106.72 -14.71
CA GLY A 994 -76.47 -107.37 -13.40
C GLY A 994 -75.65 -106.57 -12.39
N ARG A 995 -75.58 -107.06 -11.15
CA ARG A 995 -74.87 -106.37 -10.06
C ARG A 995 -73.35 -106.36 -10.32
N GLN A 996 -72.73 -105.18 -10.17
CA GLN A 996 -71.28 -105.02 -10.19
C GLN A 996 -70.66 -105.68 -8.96
N MET A 997 -69.62 -106.47 -9.19
CA MET A 997 -68.87 -107.16 -8.17
C MET A 997 -67.49 -106.51 -8.05
N VAL A 998 -66.97 -106.45 -6.82
CA VAL A 998 -65.68 -105.83 -6.53
C VAL A 998 -64.86 -106.79 -5.68
N ALA A 999 -63.64 -107.07 -6.11
CA ALA A 999 -62.63 -107.80 -5.37
C ALA A 999 -61.48 -106.86 -5.01
N LYS A 1000 -61.12 -106.84 -3.73
CA LYS A 1000 -59.92 -106.17 -3.24
C LYS A 1000 -58.77 -107.17 -3.28
N VAL A 1001 -57.74 -106.86 -4.04
CA VAL A 1001 -56.59 -107.74 -4.26
C VAL A 1001 -55.35 -107.10 -3.63
N PRO A 1002 -54.56 -107.82 -2.81
CA PRO A 1002 -53.35 -107.27 -2.20
C PRO A 1002 -52.38 -106.72 -3.24
N ALA A 1003 -51.61 -105.69 -2.88
CA ALA A 1003 -50.65 -105.06 -3.80
C ALA A 1003 -49.52 -106.01 -4.27
N THR A 1004 -49.27 -107.10 -3.54
CA THR A 1004 -48.19 -108.06 -3.82
C THR A 1004 -48.52 -109.06 -4.92
N VAL A 1005 -49.77 -109.10 -5.40
CA VAL A 1005 -50.21 -110.05 -6.43
C VAL A 1005 -50.87 -109.32 -7.59
N THR A 1006 -50.63 -109.82 -8.80
CA THR A 1006 -51.12 -109.22 -10.05
C THR A 1006 -52.07 -110.14 -10.81
N SER A 1007 -52.63 -111.15 -10.14
CA SER A 1007 -53.70 -112.00 -10.65
C SER A 1007 -54.72 -112.35 -9.58
N THR A 1008 -55.96 -112.61 -9.99
CA THR A 1008 -57.03 -113.10 -9.11
C THR A 1008 -57.99 -114.01 -9.87
N VAL A 1009 -58.58 -114.99 -9.18
CA VAL A 1009 -59.65 -115.83 -9.73
C VAL A 1009 -61.00 -115.24 -9.35
N LEU A 1010 -61.79 -114.86 -10.35
CA LEU A 1010 -63.17 -114.44 -10.18
C LEU A 1010 -64.04 -115.69 -10.01
N LYS A 1011 -64.85 -115.72 -8.96
CA LYS A 1011 -65.65 -116.90 -8.58
C LYS A 1011 -67.15 -116.57 -8.56
N ARG A 1012 -67.98 -117.62 -8.63
CA ARG A 1012 -69.46 -117.55 -8.61
C ARG A 1012 -70.06 -116.81 -9.81
N LEU A 1013 -69.46 -117.01 -10.97
CA LEU A 1013 -69.91 -116.47 -12.24
C LEU A 1013 -71.04 -117.34 -12.83
N GLN A 1014 -71.86 -116.77 -13.69
CA GLN A 1014 -72.92 -117.50 -14.39
C GLN A 1014 -72.35 -118.19 -15.63
N PRO A 1015 -72.70 -119.46 -15.92
CA PRO A 1015 -72.26 -120.15 -17.13
C PRO A 1015 -72.64 -119.38 -18.40
N GLN A 1016 -71.81 -119.50 -19.45
CA GLN A 1016 -71.98 -118.80 -20.74
C GLN A 1016 -72.20 -117.28 -20.67
N THR A 1017 -71.70 -116.59 -19.63
CA THR A 1017 -71.89 -115.14 -19.46
C THR A 1017 -70.57 -114.37 -19.63
N THR A 1018 -70.60 -113.27 -20.40
CA THR A 1018 -69.46 -112.36 -20.60
C THR A 1018 -69.44 -111.26 -19.53
N TYR A 1019 -68.27 -111.02 -18.93
CA TYR A 1019 -68.04 -109.99 -17.91
C TYR A 1019 -67.04 -108.93 -18.39
N ASP A 1020 -67.38 -107.66 -18.19
CA ASP A 1020 -66.45 -106.53 -18.31
C ASP A 1020 -65.67 -106.39 -17.01
N ILE A 1021 -64.34 -106.28 -17.10
CA ILE A 1021 -63.42 -106.30 -15.96
C ILE A 1021 -62.55 -105.04 -15.98
N THR A 1022 -62.44 -104.36 -14.84
CA THR A 1022 -61.59 -103.19 -14.62
C THR A 1022 -60.69 -103.41 -13.42
N VAL A 1023 -59.40 -103.12 -13.54
CA VAL A 1023 -58.43 -103.18 -12.43
C VAL A 1023 -57.86 -101.79 -12.16
N LEU A 1024 -57.97 -101.34 -10.92
CA LEU A 1024 -57.48 -100.03 -10.45
C LEU A 1024 -56.40 -100.22 -9.37
N PRO A 1025 -55.17 -99.71 -9.54
CA PRO A 1025 -54.22 -99.59 -8.44
C PRO A 1025 -54.67 -98.48 -7.48
N VAL A 1026 -54.57 -98.70 -6.18
CA VAL A 1026 -54.89 -97.71 -5.16
C VAL A 1026 -53.61 -97.32 -4.43
N TYR A 1027 -53.25 -96.04 -4.46
CA TYR A 1027 -52.12 -95.45 -3.72
C TYR A 1027 -52.61 -94.72 -2.48
N LYS A 1028 -51.68 -94.34 -1.58
CA LYS A 1028 -52.02 -93.51 -0.40
C LYS A 1028 -52.60 -92.14 -0.78
N THR A 1029 -52.23 -91.63 -1.95
CA THR A 1029 -52.62 -90.31 -2.49
C THR A 1029 -53.90 -90.36 -3.34
N GLY A 1030 -54.42 -91.53 -3.69
CA GLY A 1030 -55.61 -91.67 -4.53
C GLY A 1030 -55.62 -92.93 -5.40
N GLU A 1031 -56.63 -93.04 -6.27
CA GLU A 1031 -56.74 -94.12 -7.24
C GLU A 1031 -55.86 -93.81 -8.47
N GLY A 1032 -55.08 -94.80 -8.92
CA GLY A 1032 -54.30 -94.70 -10.15
C GLY A 1032 -55.15 -94.99 -11.39
N LYS A 1033 -54.50 -95.00 -12.55
CA LYS A 1033 -55.19 -95.14 -13.84
C LYS A 1033 -55.66 -96.60 -14.06
N LEU A 1034 -56.84 -96.75 -14.64
CA LEU A 1034 -57.56 -98.04 -14.80
C LEU A 1034 -57.03 -98.92 -15.94
N ARG A 1035 -57.09 -100.24 -15.75
CA ARG A 1035 -56.77 -101.28 -16.75
C ARG A 1035 -58.06 -102.05 -17.09
N GLN A 1036 -58.33 -102.36 -18.35
CA GLN A 1036 -59.62 -102.93 -18.79
C GLN A 1036 -59.48 -104.17 -19.67
N GLY A 1037 -60.49 -105.04 -19.63
CA GLY A 1037 -60.65 -106.20 -20.51
C GLY A 1037 -61.96 -106.96 -20.21
N SER A 1038 -62.22 -108.05 -20.94
CA SER A 1038 -63.45 -108.84 -20.80
C SER A 1038 -63.20 -110.35 -20.89
N GLY A 1039 -64.10 -111.18 -20.36
CA GLY A 1039 -64.00 -112.65 -20.42
C GLY A 1039 -65.34 -113.40 -20.27
N THR A 1040 -65.44 -114.62 -20.82
CA THR A 1040 -66.70 -115.40 -20.92
C THR A 1040 -66.56 -116.82 -20.34
N THR A 1041 -67.48 -117.26 -19.48
CA THR A 1041 -67.49 -118.60 -18.83
C THR A 1041 -67.98 -119.74 -19.75
N ALA A 1042 -67.56 -121.01 -19.53
CA ALA A 1042 -67.82 -122.19 -20.38
C ALA A 1042 -69.20 -122.90 -20.18
N SER A 1043 -69.55 -123.85 -21.07
CA SER A 1043 -70.85 -124.60 -21.12
C SER A 1043 -70.85 -125.97 -20.38
N ARG A 1044 -72.05 -126.51 -20.06
CA ARG A 1044 -72.28 -127.71 -19.21
C ARG A 1044 -72.27 -129.09 -19.89
N PHE A 1045 -72.34 -129.21 -21.21
CA PHE A 1045 -72.45 -130.51 -21.92
C PHE A 1045 -71.17 -130.87 -22.71
N LYS A 1046 -70.79 -132.17 -22.80
CA LYS A 1046 -69.59 -132.67 -23.51
C LYS A 1046 -69.91 -133.78 -24.53
N SER A 1047 -69.16 -133.84 -25.64
CA SER A 1047 -69.38 -134.75 -26.81
C SER A 1047 -68.86 -136.20 -26.63
N PRO A 1048 -69.34 -137.18 -27.45
CA PRO A 1048 -68.86 -138.59 -27.47
C PRO A 1048 -67.40 -138.71 -27.91
N ARG A 1049 -66.73 -139.84 -27.59
CA ARG A 1049 -65.26 -139.99 -27.74
C ARG A 1049 -64.86 -141.26 -28.51
N ASN A 1050 -63.61 -141.30 -28.97
CA ASN A 1050 -62.92 -142.50 -29.48
C ASN A 1050 -63.64 -143.23 -30.63
N LEU A 1051 -64.11 -142.50 -31.65
CA LEU A 1051 -64.64 -143.07 -32.89
C LEU A 1051 -63.53 -143.82 -33.64
N LYS A 1052 -63.76 -145.10 -33.95
CA LYS A 1052 -62.84 -146.00 -34.65
C LYS A 1052 -63.56 -146.76 -35.74
N THR A 1053 -62.82 -147.14 -36.78
CA THR A 1053 -63.33 -148.01 -37.84
C THR A 1053 -62.54 -149.33 -37.91
N SER A 1054 -63.21 -150.45 -38.19
CA SER A 1054 -62.60 -151.78 -38.29
C SER A 1054 -63.28 -152.64 -39.37
N ASP A 1055 -62.65 -153.75 -39.73
CA ASP A 1055 -63.19 -154.79 -40.63
C ASP A 1055 -63.64 -154.31 -42.02
N PRO A 1056 -62.79 -153.59 -42.79
CA PRO A 1056 -63.19 -153.09 -44.11
C PRO A 1056 -63.24 -154.20 -45.17
N THR A 1057 -64.30 -154.17 -45.99
CA THR A 1057 -64.44 -154.94 -47.23
C THR A 1057 -64.51 -153.98 -48.44
N MET A 1058 -64.69 -154.52 -49.66
CA MET A 1058 -64.87 -153.68 -50.86
C MET A 1058 -66.09 -152.75 -50.78
N SER A 1059 -67.08 -153.01 -49.91
CA SER A 1059 -68.30 -152.20 -49.82
C SER A 1059 -68.88 -152.04 -48.40
N SER A 1060 -68.10 -152.30 -47.35
CA SER A 1060 -68.55 -152.12 -45.96
C SER A 1060 -67.40 -151.92 -44.97
N PHE A 1061 -67.67 -151.28 -43.82
CA PHE A 1061 -66.79 -151.30 -42.65
C PHE A 1061 -67.56 -151.00 -41.36
N ARG A 1062 -67.03 -151.42 -40.21
CA ARG A 1062 -67.60 -151.18 -38.89
C ARG A 1062 -67.11 -149.86 -38.30
N VAL A 1063 -67.99 -149.13 -37.62
CA VAL A 1063 -67.71 -147.89 -36.87
C VAL A 1063 -68.09 -148.11 -35.40
N THR A 1064 -67.20 -147.79 -34.47
CA THR A 1064 -67.42 -147.97 -33.02
C THR A 1064 -66.95 -146.73 -32.26
N TRP A 1065 -67.66 -146.28 -31.22
CA TRP A 1065 -67.29 -145.15 -30.37
C TRP A 1065 -67.51 -145.44 -28.89
N GLU A 1066 -66.96 -144.58 -28.03
CA GLU A 1066 -67.28 -144.54 -26.61
C GLU A 1066 -68.47 -143.59 -26.36
N PRO A 1067 -69.50 -144.03 -25.61
CA PRO A 1067 -70.64 -143.21 -25.23
C PRO A 1067 -70.26 -141.87 -24.58
N ALA A 1068 -71.03 -140.81 -24.83
CA ALA A 1068 -70.86 -139.55 -24.10
C ALA A 1068 -71.37 -139.69 -22.65
N PRO A 1069 -70.69 -139.12 -21.64
CA PRO A 1069 -71.14 -139.19 -20.25
C PRO A 1069 -72.44 -138.40 -20.05
N GLY A 1070 -73.51 -139.08 -19.63
CA GLY A 1070 -74.85 -138.53 -19.39
C GLY A 1070 -75.95 -139.38 -20.04
N GLU A 1071 -77.22 -139.06 -19.80
CA GLU A 1071 -78.33 -139.70 -20.52
C GLU A 1071 -78.38 -139.19 -21.96
N VAL A 1072 -77.90 -140.01 -22.89
CA VAL A 1072 -77.94 -139.74 -24.34
C VAL A 1072 -79.21 -140.37 -24.91
N LYS A 1073 -79.94 -139.66 -25.78
CA LYS A 1073 -81.18 -140.16 -26.41
C LYS A 1073 -80.95 -141.05 -27.63
N GLY A 1074 -79.74 -141.06 -28.18
CA GLY A 1074 -79.33 -141.80 -29.37
C GLY A 1074 -78.07 -141.19 -29.98
N TYR A 1075 -77.39 -141.92 -30.86
CA TYR A 1075 -76.23 -141.43 -31.58
C TYR A 1075 -76.53 -141.31 -33.07
N LYS A 1076 -76.17 -140.17 -33.65
CA LYS A 1076 -76.28 -139.90 -35.08
C LYS A 1076 -74.90 -140.07 -35.71
N VAL A 1077 -74.74 -141.12 -36.53
CA VAL A 1077 -73.52 -141.43 -37.27
C VAL A 1077 -73.70 -140.95 -38.70
N THR A 1078 -72.90 -139.98 -39.11
CA THR A 1078 -72.88 -139.44 -40.48
C THR A 1078 -71.59 -139.83 -41.17
N PHE A 1079 -71.68 -140.28 -42.41
CA PHE A 1079 -70.53 -140.70 -43.20
C PHE A 1079 -70.71 -140.30 -44.67
N HIS A 1080 -69.60 -140.02 -45.36
CA HIS A 1080 -69.57 -139.71 -46.78
C HIS A 1080 -68.18 -140.01 -47.35
N PRO A 1081 -68.06 -140.24 -48.68
CA PRO A 1081 -66.77 -140.33 -49.34
C PRO A 1081 -66.01 -138.98 -49.26
N THR A 1082 -64.71 -139.03 -49.01
CA THR A 1082 -63.88 -137.82 -48.92
C THR A 1082 -63.83 -137.11 -50.28
N GLY A 1083 -64.36 -135.89 -50.37
CA GLY A 1083 -64.35 -135.06 -51.58
C GLY A 1083 -65.68 -134.98 -52.34
N ASP A 1084 -66.73 -135.71 -51.92
CA ASP A 1084 -68.08 -135.54 -52.44
C ASP A 1084 -69.10 -135.42 -51.30
N ASP A 1085 -69.37 -134.18 -50.89
CA ASP A 1085 -70.32 -133.86 -49.81
C ASP A 1085 -71.80 -134.02 -50.22
N ARG A 1086 -72.09 -134.44 -51.47
CA ARG A 1086 -73.47 -134.49 -52.00
C ARG A 1086 -74.24 -135.76 -51.63
N LYS A 1087 -73.56 -136.79 -51.13
CA LYS A 1087 -74.19 -138.02 -50.61
C LYS A 1087 -73.71 -138.31 -49.19
N LEU A 1088 -74.27 -137.57 -48.23
CA LEU A 1088 -74.16 -137.88 -46.81
C LEU A 1088 -75.09 -139.04 -46.46
N GLY A 1089 -74.50 -140.18 -46.14
CA GLY A 1089 -75.18 -141.26 -45.45
C GLY A 1089 -75.36 -140.87 -43.99
N GLU A 1090 -76.56 -141.02 -43.47
CA GLU A 1090 -76.87 -140.79 -42.06
C GLU A 1090 -77.56 -142.02 -41.49
N LEU A 1091 -77.09 -142.44 -40.32
CA LEU A 1091 -77.67 -143.53 -39.57
C LEU A 1091 -77.83 -143.10 -38.11
N VAL A 1092 -79.04 -143.23 -37.58
CA VAL A 1092 -79.32 -142.96 -36.18
C VAL A 1092 -79.46 -144.30 -35.46
N VAL A 1093 -78.65 -144.49 -34.43
CA VAL A 1093 -78.66 -145.70 -33.59
C VAL A 1093 -79.12 -145.38 -32.18
N GLY A 1094 -79.60 -146.41 -31.48
CA GLY A 1094 -80.15 -146.30 -30.16
C GLY A 1094 -79.13 -145.80 -29.12
N PRO A 1095 -79.60 -145.34 -27.96
CA PRO A 1095 -78.74 -144.76 -26.93
C PRO A 1095 -77.73 -145.73 -26.30
N TYR A 1096 -77.94 -147.04 -26.47
CA TYR A 1096 -77.04 -148.09 -26.00
C TYR A 1096 -76.14 -148.66 -27.09
N ASP A 1097 -76.38 -148.26 -28.35
CA ASP A 1097 -75.56 -148.71 -29.47
C ASP A 1097 -74.27 -147.89 -29.49
N ASN A 1098 -73.14 -148.58 -29.47
CA ASN A 1098 -71.81 -147.99 -29.54
C ASN A 1098 -70.99 -148.51 -30.71
N THR A 1099 -71.57 -149.38 -31.54
CA THR A 1099 -70.97 -149.93 -32.75
C THR A 1099 -72.03 -150.08 -33.83
N VAL A 1100 -71.67 -149.84 -35.08
CA VAL A 1100 -72.54 -150.05 -36.24
C VAL A 1100 -71.73 -150.46 -37.46
N VAL A 1101 -72.28 -151.35 -38.29
CA VAL A 1101 -71.65 -151.72 -39.57
C VAL A 1101 -72.30 -150.89 -40.66
N LEU A 1102 -71.48 -150.18 -41.42
CA LEU A 1102 -71.92 -149.46 -42.61
C LEU A 1102 -71.70 -150.40 -43.79
N GLU A 1103 -72.80 -150.84 -44.41
CA GLU A 1103 -72.80 -151.77 -45.54
C GLU A 1103 -73.36 -151.11 -46.81
N GLU A 1104 -73.08 -151.73 -47.96
CA GLU A 1104 -73.45 -151.24 -49.31
C GLU A 1104 -72.88 -149.87 -49.67
N LEU A 1105 -71.73 -149.51 -49.09
CA LEU A 1105 -70.98 -148.30 -49.43
C LEU A 1105 -70.37 -148.49 -50.83
N ARG A 1106 -70.88 -147.72 -51.81
CA ARG A 1106 -70.33 -147.69 -53.18
C ARG A 1106 -69.32 -146.58 -53.37
#